data_AF-A0A7X9GFR6-F1
#
_entry.id   AF-A0A7X9GFR6-F1
#
_cell.length_a   1.000
_cell.length_b   1.000
_cell.length_c   1.000
_cell.angle_alpha   90.00
_cell.angle_beta   90.00
_cell.angle_gamma   90.00
#
_symmetry.space_group_name_H-M   'P 1'
#
loop_
_entity.id
_entity.type
_entity.pdbx_description
1 polymer ?
#
loop_
_entity_poly.entity_id
_entity_poly.type
_entity_poly.pdbx_seq_one_letter_code
_entity_poly.pdbx_strand_id
1 'polypeptide(L)'
;MAIAFTTAGASMMPESRYDADRHGWVAIDEHQRAAMSSAYNLRVGLMIAALSFGADSRVRRVSLHIDSIGLEEAVAEQDSAISELMSQALHMFERIRTSEAGLGGAKGDPKDGDVHGDPARRHILQSDDPLEQTDAADAPGQHPAAEGEEAQRADESNIDAQFEDLMRDVDIDEMMFAAPEDVQDASGVAEATDIADDGDGDDPLEALRSNPTVRNLVTVTFERDDFLALLRRDGLNHPLETYRRFDAVLDVDADGGLRPVDAQFDLRDSRFSPVGSQEEPELAEAVFARPVARILGTRDVTGLSIQRADLLQRGVAEFHRLAADGSMPTVAKAQQAMALIERIDDPELTALAPQVTSALIDGTDTPDFEFSLSADLDAERLKARDLLFSGRAEQAIGTAEAALAHVESLFAAVDGVPRYFNSYAERVVYNRLFATPGERTVLIPDNVFYTHMELADILSQLKGVEAALPHLNAMVSYAPAYSLSHMKLAVQLARNEDWDSARAACLNALRVALDRDDAAFAYYRFAYAEWMRDQFEVAAAAYLMSERIAPGRIGALDAELNELLARAHSQCLNVPESVEEAAKALADHGLPVWPHTEVASIVRKAARVCVDQGMFVPARTLSVAAARMDDTGHDGIDVVQAQFLRSLSS
;
A
#
# COMPACT_ATOMS: atom_id res chain seq x y z
N MET A 1 -9.91 22.36 12.43
CA MET A 1 -9.70 21.67 11.14
C MET A 1 -8.36 22.13 10.62
N ALA A 2 -7.54 21.24 10.07
CA ALA A 2 -6.24 21.58 9.51
C ALA A 2 -6.13 21.08 8.08
N ILE A 3 -5.46 21.85 7.22
CA ILE A 3 -5.33 21.57 5.79
C ILE A 3 -3.93 21.97 5.34
N ALA A 4 -3.26 21.10 4.59
CA ALA A 4 -2.09 21.46 3.80
C ALA A 4 -2.44 21.50 2.32
N PHE A 5 -1.83 22.43 1.58
CA PHE A 5 -1.82 22.38 0.13
C PHE A 5 -0.50 22.92 -0.41
N THR A 6 -0.18 22.47 -1.61
CA THR A 6 1.08 22.81 -2.26
C THR A 6 0.93 24.01 -3.19
N THR A 7 1.92 24.89 -3.21
CA THR A 7 1.89 26.12 -4.02
C THR A 7 1.95 25.86 -5.52
N ALA A 8 1.30 26.71 -6.31
CA ALA A 8 1.65 26.92 -7.70
C ALA A 8 2.86 27.86 -7.77
N GLY A 9 3.95 27.40 -8.39
CA GLY A 9 5.20 28.14 -8.44
C GLY A 9 5.18 29.38 -9.36
N ALA A 10 6.25 30.19 -9.30
CA ALA A 10 6.40 31.38 -10.17
C ALA A 10 6.45 30.99 -11.65
N SER A 11 7.03 29.83 -11.97
CA SER A 11 7.08 29.26 -13.33
C SER A 11 5.71 29.04 -13.98
N MET A 12 4.67 28.84 -13.15
CA MET A 12 3.28 28.65 -13.60
C MET A 12 2.54 29.97 -13.81
N MET A 13 3.15 31.12 -13.48
CA MET A 13 2.55 32.43 -13.69
C MET A 13 2.75 32.92 -15.13
N PRO A 14 1.77 33.65 -15.71
CA PRO A 14 1.85 34.15 -17.08
C PRO A 14 3.10 34.99 -17.35
N GLU A 15 3.70 34.83 -18.53
CA GLU A 15 4.86 35.62 -18.98
C GLU A 15 4.48 37.02 -19.50
N SER A 16 3.19 37.27 -19.75
CA SER A 16 2.72 38.56 -20.25
C SER A 16 1.34 38.91 -19.68
N ARG A 17 1.09 40.22 -19.51
CA ARG A 17 -0.22 40.76 -19.15
C ARG A 17 -0.67 41.79 -20.18
N TYR A 18 -1.99 41.87 -20.37
CA TYR A 18 -2.57 42.93 -21.17
C TYR A 18 -2.59 44.24 -20.36
N ASP A 19 -1.96 45.28 -20.91
CA ASP A 19 -1.97 46.63 -20.36
C ASP A 19 -3.06 47.44 -21.06
N ALA A 20 -4.11 47.80 -20.32
CA ALA A 20 -5.26 48.51 -20.86
C ALA A 20 -4.95 49.97 -21.24
N ASP A 21 -3.97 50.59 -20.60
CA ASP A 21 -3.57 51.98 -20.89
C ASP A 21 -2.69 52.06 -22.14
N ARG A 22 -1.87 51.01 -22.36
CA ARG A 22 -1.02 50.88 -23.55
C ARG A 22 -1.69 50.12 -24.70
N HIS A 23 -2.88 49.56 -24.47
CA HIS A 23 -3.63 48.72 -25.42
C HIS A 23 -2.79 47.58 -26.04
N GLY A 24 -1.96 46.91 -25.24
CA GLY A 24 -1.06 45.86 -25.74
C GLY A 24 -0.56 44.90 -24.65
N TRP A 25 0.01 43.78 -25.08
CA TRP A 25 0.65 42.82 -24.17
C TRP A 25 2.02 43.34 -23.75
N VAL A 26 2.29 43.27 -22.46
CA VAL A 26 3.58 43.64 -21.85
C VAL A 26 4.14 42.42 -21.15
N ALA A 27 5.43 42.16 -21.35
CA ALA A 27 6.15 41.09 -20.65
C ALA A 27 6.16 41.36 -19.14
N ILE A 28 5.97 40.30 -18.36
CA ILE A 28 6.06 40.30 -16.91
C ILE A 28 7.45 39.79 -16.55
N ASP A 29 8.17 40.53 -15.71
CA ASP A 29 9.48 40.10 -15.21
C ASP A 29 9.35 39.03 -14.11
N GLU A 30 10.46 38.37 -13.79
CA GLU A 30 10.45 37.25 -12.83
C GLU A 30 10.01 37.69 -11.42
N HIS A 31 10.39 38.90 -11.01
CA HIS A 31 9.97 39.48 -9.73
C HIS A 31 8.44 39.66 -9.67
N GLN A 32 7.82 40.18 -10.72
CA GLN A 32 6.37 40.30 -10.81
C GLN A 32 5.69 38.93 -10.83
N ARG A 33 6.29 37.91 -11.46
CA ARG A 33 5.78 36.53 -11.45
C ARG A 33 5.86 35.90 -10.06
N ALA A 34 6.94 36.10 -9.32
CA ALA A 34 7.08 35.67 -7.93
C ALA A 34 6.01 36.33 -7.03
N ALA A 35 5.82 37.65 -7.13
CA ALA A 35 4.77 38.36 -6.42
C ALA A 35 3.36 37.88 -6.79
N MET A 36 3.11 37.59 -8.07
CA MET A 36 1.84 37.03 -8.54
C MET A 36 1.59 35.63 -7.96
N SER A 37 2.62 34.77 -7.93
CA SER A 37 2.55 33.44 -7.34
C SER A 37 2.19 33.49 -5.86
N SER A 38 2.91 34.28 -5.06
CA SER A 38 2.60 34.50 -3.64
C SER A 38 1.16 34.95 -3.44
N ALA A 39 0.73 35.98 -4.18
CA ALA A 39 -0.60 36.54 -4.06
C ALA A 39 -1.69 35.57 -4.56
N TYR A 40 -1.39 34.69 -5.52
CA TYR A 40 -2.28 33.63 -5.97
C TYR A 40 -2.45 32.56 -4.88
N ASN A 41 -1.34 32.00 -4.38
CA ASN A 41 -1.35 30.93 -3.38
C ASN A 41 -2.02 31.36 -2.07
N LEU A 42 -1.73 32.57 -1.58
CA LEU A 42 -2.39 33.10 -0.39
C LEU A 42 -3.91 33.26 -0.63
N ARG A 43 -4.36 33.68 -1.83
CA ARG A 43 -5.80 33.75 -2.14
C ARG A 43 -6.45 32.39 -2.19
N VAL A 44 -5.78 31.39 -2.77
CA VAL A 44 -6.24 30.00 -2.77
C VAL A 44 -6.42 29.52 -1.32
N GLY A 45 -5.47 29.82 -0.44
CA GLY A 45 -5.59 29.48 0.98
C GLY A 45 -6.77 30.16 1.68
N LEU A 46 -7.06 31.44 1.39
CA LEU A 46 -8.28 32.11 1.87
C LEU A 46 -9.56 31.45 1.33
N MET A 47 -9.59 31.06 0.05
CA MET A 47 -10.74 30.37 -0.55
C MET A 47 -10.97 29.02 0.13
N ILE A 48 -9.91 28.24 0.36
CA ILE A 48 -9.96 26.97 1.07
C ILE A 48 -10.48 27.17 2.50
N ALA A 49 -9.99 28.18 3.23
CA ALA A 49 -10.48 28.49 4.57
C ALA A 49 -11.97 28.88 4.58
N ALA A 50 -12.42 29.66 3.60
CA ALA A 50 -13.82 30.02 3.44
C ALA A 50 -14.71 28.79 3.16
N LEU A 51 -14.28 27.90 2.27
CA LEU A 51 -14.96 26.63 1.98
C LEU A 51 -15.04 25.75 3.23
N SER A 52 -13.95 25.68 4.00
CA SER A 52 -13.86 24.93 5.24
C SER A 52 -14.86 25.40 6.30
N PHE A 53 -14.98 26.71 6.50
CA PHE A 53 -16.01 27.26 7.38
C PHE A 53 -17.43 27.07 6.81
N GLY A 54 -17.59 27.10 5.49
CA GLY A 54 -18.85 26.86 4.81
C GLY A 54 -19.35 25.41 4.92
N ALA A 55 -18.43 24.44 4.97
CA ALA A 55 -18.74 23.01 4.98
C ALA A 55 -19.46 22.57 6.28
N ASP A 56 -19.07 23.11 7.43
CA ASP A 56 -19.74 22.82 8.71
C ASP A 56 -19.71 24.05 9.64
N SER A 57 -20.87 24.40 10.18
CA SER A 57 -21.05 25.46 11.19
C SER A 57 -20.29 25.22 12.51
N ARG A 58 -19.93 23.97 12.80
CA ARG A 58 -19.14 23.56 13.98
C ARG A 58 -17.65 23.89 13.84
N VAL A 59 -17.14 24.10 12.63
CA VAL A 59 -15.74 24.48 12.42
C VAL A 59 -15.55 25.92 12.89
N ARG A 60 -14.83 26.09 14.00
CA ARG A 60 -14.49 27.40 14.59
C ARG A 60 -13.12 27.91 14.19
N ARG A 61 -12.20 27.00 13.89
CA ARG A 61 -10.82 27.29 13.50
C ARG A 61 -10.41 26.49 12.28
N VAL A 62 -9.73 27.16 11.35
CA VAL A 62 -9.06 26.53 10.22
C VAL A 62 -7.59 26.86 10.29
N SER A 63 -6.77 25.85 10.52
CA SER A 63 -5.31 25.94 10.46
C SER A 63 -4.88 25.54 9.05
N LEU A 64 -4.05 26.35 8.41
CA LEU A 64 -3.64 26.16 7.04
C LEU A 64 -2.12 26.14 6.94
N HIS A 65 -1.62 25.17 6.18
CA HIS A 65 -0.23 24.90 5.90
C HIS A 65 -0.01 25.02 4.38
N ILE A 66 0.96 25.82 3.94
CA ILE A 66 1.29 26.00 2.52
C ILE A 66 2.71 25.54 2.30
N ASP A 67 2.89 24.58 1.40
CA ASP A 67 4.18 23.95 1.12
C ASP A 67 4.66 24.22 -0.30
N SER A 68 5.98 24.35 -0.46
CA SER A 68 6.65 24.38 -1.76
C SER A 68 6.99 22.96 -2.23
N ILE A 69 7.07 22.75 -3.54
CA ILE A 69 7.48 21.46 -4.14
C ILE A 69 9.01 21.31 -4.11
N GLY A 70 9.77 22.28 -3.60
CA GLY A 70 11.25 22.27 -3.63
C GLY A 70 11.90 22.40 -5.01
N LEU A 71 11.16 22.16 -6.11
CA LEU A 71 11.69 22.15 -7.47
C LEU A 71 12.14 23.53 -7.98
N GLU A 72 11.44 24.60 -7.62
CA GLU A 72 11.83 25.96 -8.05
C GLU A 72 13.01 26.53 -7.25
N GLU A 73 13.20 26.05 -6.02
CA GLU A 73 14.30 26.47 -5.16
C GLU A 73 15.61 25.76 -5.52
N ALA A 74 15.54 24.47 -5.88
CA ALA A 74 16.67 23.74 -6.47
C ALA A 74 17.13 24.40 -7.78
N VAL A 75 16.21 24.94 -8.58
CA VAL A 75 16.51 25.70 -9.81
C VAL A 75 17.08 27.09 -9.51
N ALA A 76 16.58 27.77 -8.47
CA ALA A 76 17.14 29.06 -8.02
C ALA A 76 18.54 28.93 -7.39
N GLU A 77 18.84 27.79 -6.75
CA GLU A 77 20.19 27.43 -6.27
C GLU A 77 21.11 27.01 -7.44
N GLN A 78 20.57 26.46 -8.54
CA GLN A 78 21.29 26.01 -9.75
C GLN A 78 21.23 27.01 -10.94
N ASP A 79 21.32 28.32 -10.72
CA ASP A 79 21.26 29.33 -11.80
C ASP A 79 22.51 29.35 -12.72
N SER A 80 23.14 28.19 -12.98
CA SER A 80 24.16 28.00 -14.03
C SER A 80 24.03 26.72 -14.86
N ALA A 81 23.00 25.88 -14.67
CA ALA A 81 22.81 24.74 -15.56
C ALA A 81 21.33 24.34 -15.73
N ILE A 82 20.82 24.65 -16.93
CA ILE A 82 19.80 23.88 -17.67
C ILE A 82 18.33 24.30 -17.45
N SER A 83 17.83 25.15 -18.36
CA SER A 83 16.39 25.41 -18.60
C SER A 83 15.67 24.33 -19.44
N GLU A 84 16.31 23.21 -19.79
CA GLU A 84 15.69 22.16 -20.62
C GLU A 84 15.20 20.91 -19.83
N LEU A 85 15.61 20.73 -18.58
CA LEU A 85 15.21 19.59 -17.74
C LEU A 85 13.85 19.78 -17.04
N MET A 86 13.38 21.02 -16.90
CA MET A 86 12.15 21.35 -16.17
C MET A 86 10.88 20.77 -16.81
N SER A 87 10.78 20.78 -18.15
CA SER A 87 9.59 20.25 -18.83
C SER A 87 9.51 18.72 -18.80
N GLN A 88 10.65 18.02 -18.72
CA GLN A 88 10.69 16.56 -18.61
C GLN A 88 10.44 16.10 -17.17
N ALA A 89 10.96 16.81 -16.17
CA ALA A 89 10.65 16.57 -14.76
C ALA A 89 9.16 16.76 -14.48
N LEU A 90 8.54 17.85 -14.96
CA LEU A 90 7.09 18.09 -14.81
C LEU A 90 6.24 16.97 -15.42
N HIS A 91 6.64 16.41 -16.56
CA HIS A 91 5.95 15.26 -17.18
C HIS A 91 6.16 13.95 -16.41
N MET A 92 7.33 13.71 -15.82
CA MET A 92 7.54 12.59 -14.90
C MET A 92 6.73 12.76 -13.60
N PHE A 93 6.59 13.98 -13.08
CA PHE A 93 5.80 14.26 -11.88
C PHE A 93 4.29 14.22 -12.08
N GLU A 94 3.77 14.63 -13.24
CA GLU A 94 2.37 14.36 -13.59
C GLU A 94 2.10 12.85 -13.62
N ARG A 95 3.07 12.08 -14.12
CA ARG A 95 3.00 10.62 -14.13
C ARG A 95 3.05 10.04 -12.71
N ILE A 96 3.88 10.58 -11.80
CA ILE A 96 3.91 10.23 -10.36
C ILE A 96 2.61 10.61 -9.65
N ARG A 97 2.02 11.79 -9.90
CA ARG A 97 0.71 12.16 -9.35
C ARG A 97 -0.40 11.22 -9.80
N THR A 98 -0.31 10.69 -11.02
CA THR A 98 -1.26 9.70 -11.54
C THR A 98 -0.91 8.26 -11.17
N SER A 99 0.35 7.94 -10.88
CA SER A 99 0.82 6.60 -10.48
C SER A 99 0.92 6.41 -8.96
N GLU A 100 0.79 7.47 -8.15
CA GLU A 100 0.63 7.44 -6.69
C GLU A 100 -0.65 6.72 -6.21
N ALA A 101 -1.45 6.17 -7.14
CA ALA A 101 -2.46 5.17 -6.82
C ALA A 101 -1.86 3.78 -6.50
N GLY A 102 -0.56 3.56 -6.77
CA GLY A 102 0.25 2.54 -6.13
C GLY A 102 1.00 3.18 -4.96
N LEU A 103 0.43 3.10 -3.76
CA LEU A 103 1.10 3.49 -2.53
C LEU A 103 2.27 2.51 -2.31
N GLY A 104 3.50 3.01 -2.42
CA GLY A 104 4.71 2.25 -2.06
C GLY A 104 4.68 1.85 -0.58
N GLY A 105 5.34 0.72 -0.27
CA GLY A 105 5.18 -0.06 0.96
C GLY A 105 5.38 0.73 2.25
N ALA A 106 4.29 1.27 2.78
CA ALA A 106 4.20 1.72 4.15
C ALA A 106 3.90 0.52 5.04
N LYS A 107 4.40 0.54 6.29
CA LYS A 107 4.03 -0.50 7.26
C LYS A 107 2.50 -0.56 7.39
N GLY A 108 1.96 -1.75 7.14
CA GLY A 108 0.52 -2.04 7.11
C GLY A 108 -0.10 -2.20 5.72
N ASP A 109 0.64 -1.94 4.64
CA ASP A 109 0.20 -2.28 3.28
C ASP A 109 0.17 -3.81 3.05
N PRO A 110 -0.55 -4.31 2.03
CA PRO A 110 -0.59 -5.73 1.71
C PRO A 110 0.81 -6.32 1.51
N LYS A 111 1.10 -7.44 2.20
CA LYS A 111 2.44 -8.05 2.25
C LYS A 111 2.95 -8.55 0.89
N ASP A 112 2.05 -8.82 -0.04
CA ASP A 112 2.34 -9.25 -1.40
C ASP A 112 2.59 -8.10 -2.39
N GLY A 113 2.57 -6.85 -1.93
CA GLY A 113 2.66 -5.68 -2.81
C GLY A 113 1.34 -5.37 -3.53
N ASP A 114 0.20 -5.83 -2.97
CA ASP A 114 -1.15 -5.51 -3.43
C ASP A 114 -1.46 -6.06 -4.84
N VAL A 115 -1.02 -7.30 -5.08
CA VAL A 115 -1.16 -7.99 -6.37
C VAL A 115 -2.52 -8.70 -6.45
N HIS A 116 -3.27 -8.42 -7.52
CA HIS A 116 -4.61 -8.96 -7.74
C HIS A 116 -4.80 -9.63 -9.10
N GLY A 117 -5.80 -10.52 -9.17
CA GLY A 117 -6.26 -11.17 -10.39
C GLY A 117 -5.63 -12.53 -10.65
N ASP A 118 -5.12 -12.73 -11.87
CA ASP A 118 -4.62 -14.03 -12.33
C ASP A 118 -3.40 -14.51 -11.49
N PRO A 119 -3.53 -15.60 -10.71
CA PRO A 119 -2.48 -16.10 -9.85
C PRO A 119 -1.29 -16.72 -10.60
N ALA A 120 -1.38 -16.86 -11.92
CA ALA A 120 -0.28 -17.32 -12.77
C ALA A 120 0.66 -16.19 -13.21
N ARG A 121 0.28 -14.91 -13.03
CA ARG A 121 1.20 -13.79 -13.25
C ARG A 121 2.31 -13.88 -12.21
N ARG A 122 3.57 -13.86 -12.68
CA ARG A 122 4.74 -14.15 -11.84
C ARG A 122 4.84 -13.17 -10.67
N HIS A 123 4.83 -13.69 -9.46
CA HIS A 123 5.31 -12.99 -8.25
C HIS A 123 6.83 -12.82 -8.37
N ILE A 124 7.29 -11.60 -8.57
CA ILE A 124 8.68 -11.24 -8.25
C ILE A 124 8.56 -10.50 -6.93
N LEU A 125 8.77 -11.22 -5.82
CA LEU A 125 9.06 -10.57 -4.55
C LEU A 125 10.41 -9.87 -4.76
N GLN A 126 10.43 -8.54 -4.70
CA GLN A 126 11.67 -7.79 -4.48
C GLN A 126 12.18 -8.24 -3.11
N SER A 127 13.13 -9.18 -3.10
CA SER A 127 14.06 -9.29 -1.99
C SER A 127 14.94 -8.06 -2.05
N ASP A 128 15.04 -7.31 -0.96
CA ASP A 128 16.04 -6.26 -0.77
C ASP A 128 17.46 -6.85 -0.95
N ASP A 129 17.98 -6.81 -2.17
CA ASP A 129 19.40 -6.71 -2.52
C ASP A 129 19.57 -6.56 -4.05
N PRO A 130 20.41 -5.62 -4.54
CA PRO A 130 20.61 -5.40 -5.97
C PRO A 130 21.56 -6.47 -6.54
N LEU A 131 21.04 -7.35 -7.41
CA LEU A 131 21.87 -8.23 -8.21
C LEU A 131 21.56 -8.05 -9.69
N GLU A 132 22.53 -7.47 -10.38
CA GLU A 132 22.66 -7.24 -11.81
C GLU A 132 22.00 -8.35 -12.67
N GLN A 133 21.00 -7.97 -13.46
CA GLN A 133 20.52 -8.81 -14.56
C GLN A 133 21.53 -8.74 -15.71
N THR A 134 22.31 -9.81 -15.90
CA THR A 134 23.09 -10.01 -17.12
C THR A 134 22.17 -10.48 -18.24
N ASP A 135 21.96 -9.63 -19.25
CA ASP A 135 21.26 -9.96 -20.50
C ASP A 135 21.88 -11.18 -21.20
N ALA A 136 21.06 -12.19 -21.45
CA ALA A 136 21.44 -13.35 -22.23
C ALA A 136 21.37 -13.01 -23.73
N ALA A 137 22.55 -12.97 -24.35
CA ALA A 137 22.75 -12.72 -25.77
C ALA A 137 22.20 -13.84 -26.69
N ASP A 138 21.80 -13.37 -27.86
CA ASP A 138 21.14 -13.98 -29.01
C ASP A 138 21.93 -15.12 -29.71
N ALA A 139 21.22 -16.01 -30.41
CA ALA A 139 21.80 -17.04 -31.30
C ALA A 139 21.25 -16.91 -32.73
N PRO A 140 22.06 -17.15 -33.80
CA PRO A 140 21.85 -16.52 -35.10
C PRO A 140 21.12 -17.40 -36.12
N GLY A 141 20.26 -16.76 -36.93
CA GLY A 141 19.61 -17.34 -38.12
C GLY A 141 19.75 -16.44 -39.35
N GLN A 142 20.18 -17.02 -40.47
CA GLN A 142 20.71 -16.38 -41.68
C GLN A 142 19.68 -16.18 -42.82
N HIS A 143 19.85 -15.06 -43.56
CA HIS A 143 19.59 -14.79 -45.01
C HIS A 143 18.16 -14.41 -45.51
N PRO A 144 18.05 -13.72 -46.67
CA PRO A 144 18.82 -12.58 -47.21
C PRO A 144 17.94 -11.45 -47.85
N ALA A 145 18.63 -10.40 -48.31
CA ALA A 145 18.16 -9.11 -48.82
C ALA A 145 17.20 -9.07 -50.03
N ALA A 146 16.41 -8.00 -50.09
CA ALA A 146 16.01 -7.32 -51.33
C ALA A 146 15.87 -5.80 -51.07
N GLU A 147 16.53 -5.02 -51.93
CA GLU A 147 16.67 -3.56 -51.92
C GLU A 147 15.39 -2.82 -52.37
N GLY A 148 15.17 -1.61 -51.86
CA GLY A 148 14.32 -0.61 -52.51
C GLY A 148 13.75 0.48 -51.60
N GLU A 149 14.24 1.71 -51.79
CA GLU A 149 13.62 3.01 -51.47
C GLU A 149 13.93 3.66 -50.10
N GLU A 150 15.00 4.48 -50.11
CA GLU A 150 15.24 5.57 -49.18
C GLU A 150 14.24 6.72 -49.39
N ALA A 151 13.59 7.17 -48.31
CA ALA A 151 13.49 8.59 -47.95
C ALA A 151 12.83 8.78 -46.58
N GLN A 152 13.49 9.56 -45.73
CA GLN A 152 12.96 10.22 -44.52
C GLN A 152 12.70 9.32 -43.29
N ARG A 153 13.75 9.13 -42.48
CA ARG A 153 13.73 9.16 -41.00
C ARG A 153 15.16 8.94 -40.50
N ALA A 154 15.88 10.02 -40.28
CA ALA A 154 17.15 10.02 -39.57
C ALA A 154 17.05 11.17 -38.55
N ASP A 155 16.54 10.86 -37.36
CA ASP A 155 16.83 11.60 -36.11
C ASP A 155 16.26 10.93 -34.84
N GLU A 156 15.45 9.88 -34.93
CA GLU A 156 14.88 9.22 -33.74
C GLU A 156 15.82 8.18 -33.09
N SER A 157 16.71 7.52 -33.86
CA SER A 157 17.49 6.39 -33.37
C SER A 157 18.75 6.75 -32.56
N ASN A 158 19.11 8.03 -32.45
CA ASN A 158 20.25 8.47 -31.65
C ASN A 158 19.84 8.91 -30.24
N ILE A 159 18.56 9.25 -30.06
CA ILE A 159 17.99 9.66 -28.77
C ILE A 159 17.66 8.42 -27.94
N ASP A 160 17.10 7.38 -28.56
CA ASP A 160 16.78 6.11 -27.87
C ASP A 160 18.04 5.38 -27.36
N ALA A 161 19.15 5.43 -28.10
CA ALA A 161 20.42 4.83 -27.68
C ALA A 161 21.12 5.64 -26.57
N GLN A 162 21.00 6.97 -26.59
CA GLN A 162 21.49 7.83 -25.50
C GLN A 162 20.61 7.72 -24.25
N PHE A 163 19.32 7.44 -24.43
CA PHE A 163 18.36 7.16 -23.35
C PHE A 163 18.62 5.79 -22.70
N GLU A 164 18.94 4.76 -23.49
CA GLU A 164 19.37 3.44 -22.97
C GLU A 164 20.69 3.51 -22.18
N ASP A 165 21.65 4.31 -22.63
CA ASP A 165 22.95 4.47 -21.95
C ASP A 165 22.81 5.29 -20.64
N LEU A 166 21.89 6.27 -20.59
CA LEU A 166 21.62 7.08 -19.40
C LEU A 166 20.82 6.31 -18.32
N MET A 167 19.98 5.35 -18.73
CA MET A 167 19.17 4.52 -17.82
C MET A 167 19.91 3.29 -17.29
N ARG A 168 21.11 2.99 -17.81
CA ARG A 168 21.90 1.82 -17.42
C ARG A 168 22.71 2.01 -16.14
N ASP A 169 23.01 3.27 -15.79
CA ASP A 169 23.86 3.66 -14.65
C ASP A 169 23.07 4.35 -13.51
N VAL A 170 21.73 4.32 -13.54
CA VAL A 170 20.87 4.85 -12.46
C VAL A 170 20.14 3.67 -11.81
N ASP A 171 20.62 3.26 -10.63
CA ASP A 171 19.88 2.34 -9.75
C ASP A 171 18.66 3.07 -9.17
N ILE A 172 17.56 3.05 -9.93
CA ILE A 172 16.26 3.66 -9.56
C ILE A 172 15.67 2.99 -8.31
N ASP A 173 16.05 1.75 -8.03
CA ASP A 173 15.55 0.97 -6.89
C ASP A 173 16.15 1.43 -5.55
N GLU A 174 17.35 2.03 -5.50
CA GLU A 174 17.94 2.55 -4.25
C GLU A 174 17.39 3.95 -3.87
N MET A 175 16.83 4.68 -4.85
CA MET A 175 16.37 6.06 -4.69
C MET A 175 14.95 6.20 -4.09
N MET A 176 14.21 5.10 -3.95
CA MET A 176 12.81 5.11 -3.50
C MET A 176 12.62 4.79 -1.99
N PHE A 177 13.66 4.35 -1.27
CA PHE A 177 13.53 3.73 0.06
C PHE A 177 14.10 4.49 1.28
N ALA A 178 14.43 5.79 1.17
CA ALA A 178 14.84 6.55 2.36
C ALA A 178 13.63 6.95 3.24
N ALA A 179 13.37 6.19 4.31
CA ALA A 179 12.46 6.58 5.39
C ALA A 179 13.06 7.73 6.23
N PRO A 180 12.27 8.74 6.66
CA PRO A 180 12.78 9.83 7.47
C PRO A 180 12.75 9.46 8.96
N GLU A 181 13.69 8.64 9.43
CA GLU A 181 13.97 8.51 10.86
C GLU A 181 15.48 8.38 11.08
N ASP A 182 16.11 9.50 11.46
CA ASP A 182 17.28 9.55 12.36
C ASP A 182 17.67 11.01 12.62
N VAL A 183 16.81 11.73 13.35
CA VAL A 183 17.25 12.96 14.02
C VAL A 183 16.68 12.96 15.44
N GLN A 184 17.29 12.16 16.31
CA GLN A 184 17.21 12.35 17.76
C GLN A 184 18.59 12.72 18.33
N ASP A 185 18.58 13.86 19.03
CA ASP A 185 19.48 14.28 20.11
C ASP A 185 20.99 14.03 19.99
N ALA A 186 21.74 15.13 19.82
CA ALA A 186 23.04 15.26 20.49
C ALA A 186 23.43 16.73 20.72
N SER A 187 23.03 17.24 21.88
CA SER A 187 23.75 18.32 22.55
C SER A 187 25.10 17.81 23.06
N GLY A 188 26.21 18.36 22.53
CA GLY A 188 27.54 18.39 23.15
C GLY A 188 28.37 17.11 23.07
N VAL A 189 29.52 17.15 22.40
CA VAL A 189 30.89 17.36 22.94
C VAL A 189 31.83 17.43 21.73
N ALA A 190 32.71 18.41 21.73
CA ALA A 190 33.74 18.59 20.73
C ALA A 190 34.80 17.48 20.79
N GLU A 191 35.20 16.95 19.64
CA GLU A 191 36.58 16.53 19.41
C GLU A 191 36.97 16.71 17.94
N ALA A 192 38.11 17.36 17.76
CA ALA A 192 38.62 17.86 16.50
C ALA A 192 39.45 16.80 15.77
N THR A 193 39.29 16.73 14.46
CA THR A 193 40.40 16.39 13.54
C THR A 193 40.27 17.21 12.27
N ASP A 194 41.17 18.19 12.13
CA ASP A 194 41.46 18.87 10.88
C ASP A 194 41.98 17.87 9.83
N ILE A 195 41.34 17.83 8.67
CA ILE A 195 42.02 17.64 7.39
C ILE A 195 41.48 18.73 6.47
N ALA A 196 42.35 19.68 6.15
CA ALA A 196 42.14 20.61 5.05
C ALA A 196 42.35 19.87 3.73
N ASP A 197 41.38 19.97 2.83
CA ASP A 197 41.66 20.00 1.40
C ASP A 197 40.78 21.07 0.75
N ASP A 198 41.45 22.00 0.07
CA ASP A 198 40.91 23.18 -0.60
C ASP A 198 40.78 22.78 -2.07
N GLY A 199 39.56 22.63 -2.57
CA GLY A 199 39.30 22.11 -3.91
C GLY A 199 37.86 22.36 -4.35
N ASP A 200 37.56 23.61 -4.67
CA ASP A 200 36.36 24.09 -5.35
C ASP A 200 35.98 23.20 -6.54
N GLY A 201 34.80 22.58 -6.45
CA GLY A 201 34.28 21.63 -7.42
C GLY A 201 33.01 20.97 -6.91
N ASP A 202 32.00 21.78 -6.53
CA ASP A 202 30.64 21.28 -6.30
C ASP A 202 30.20 20.50 -7.54
N ASP A 203 29.96 19.20 -7.39
CA ASP A 203 29.47 18.34 -8.46
C ASP A 203 28.00 18.73 -8.76
N PRO A 204 27.69 19.34 -9.92
CA PRO A 204 26.36 19.87 -10.23
C PRO A 204 25.27 18.79 -10.28
N LEU A 205 25.64 17.51 -10.27
CA LEU A 205 24.73 16.37 -10.24
C LEU A 205 24.34 15.95 -8.81
N GLU A 206 25.03 16.40 -7.75
CA GLU A 206 24.73 16.00 -6.38
C GLU A 206 23.42 16.64 -5.86
N ALA A 207 23.12 17.87 -6.29
CA ALA A 207 21.84 18.53 -6.01
C ALA A 207 20.64 17.92 -6.75
N LEU A 208 20.87 17.25 -7.89
CA LEU A 208 19.85 16.43 -8.57
C LEU A 208 19.64 15.07 -7.89
N ARG A 209 20.63 14.58 -7.13
CA ARG A 209 20.55 13.38 -6.30
C ARG A 209 19.88 13.63 -4.94
N SER A 210 19.85 14.87 -4.46
CA SER A 210 19.05 15.24 -3.30
C SER A 210 17.58 15.40 -3.71
N ASN A 211 16.71 14.55 -3.17
CA ASN A 211 15.26 14.65 -3.38
C ASN A 211 14.78 16.08 -3.08
N PRO A 212 13.88 16.67 -3.90
CA PRO A 212 13.31 17.98 -3.62
C PRO A 212 12.60 17.93 -2.26
N THR A 213 13.15 18.61 -1.28
CA THR A 213 12.57 18.66 0.07
C THR A 213 11.40 19.62 0.05
N VAL A 214 10.22 19.12 0.44
CA VAL A 214 9.03 19.95 0.64
C VAL A 214 9.35 20.96 1.74
N ARG A 215 9.39 22.25 1.41
CA ARG A 215 9.66 23.32 2.39
C ARG A 215 8.37 24.05 2.73
N ASN A 216 8.17 24.31 4.02
CA ASN A 216 7.03 25.08 4.48
C ASN A 216 7.22 26.56 4.11
N LEU A 217 6.21 27.17 3.49
CA LEU A 217 6.22 28.59 3.13
C LEU A 217 5.32 29.44 4.03
N VAL A 218 4.19 28.89 4.47
CA VAL A 218 3.21 29.63 5.28
C VAL A 218 2.49 28.72 6.26
N THR A 219 2.39 29.16 7.52
CA THR A 219 1.45 28.58 8.50
C THR A 219 0.56 29.66 9.10
N VAL A 220 -0.74 29.39 9.20
CA VAL A 220 -1.72 30.34 9.77
C VAL A 220 -2.88 29.60 10.43
N THR A 221 -3.50 30.21 11.45
CA THR A 221 -4.78 29.74 11.98
C THR A 221 -5.83 30.85 11.93
N PHE A 222 -6.89 30.61 11.16
CA PHE A 222 -8.02 31.52 11.06
C PHE A 222 -9.09 31.19 12.09
N GLU A 223 -9.55 32.20 12.82
CA GLU A 223 -10.76 32.14 13.65
C GLU A 223 -11.99 32.52 12.82
N ARG A 224 -13.06 31.74 12.91
CA ARG A 224 -14.24 31.85 12.03
C ARG A 224 -14.82 33.26 11.98
N ASP A 225 -15.10 33.84 13.14
CA ASP A 225 -15.87 35.08 13.21
C ASP A 225 -15.06 36.27 12.68
N ASP A 226 -13.77 36.34 13.02
CA ASP A 226 -12.84 37.35 12.53
C ASP A 226 -12.57 37.19 11.04
N PHE A 227 -12.38 35.95 10.57
CA PHE A 227 -12.16 35.65 9.17
C PHE A 227 -13.35 36.05 8.31
N LEU A 228 -14.57 35.67 8.71
CA LEU A 228 -15.79 36.02 7.97
C LEU A 228 -16.07 37.51 7.99
N ALA A 229 -15.75 38.22 9.09
CA ALA A 229 -15.87 39.67 9.14
C ALA A 229 -14.92 40.35 8.15
N LEU A 230 -13.68 39.87 8.06
CA LEU A 230 -12.67 40.41 7.17
C LEU A 230 -12.96 40.09 5.70
N LEU A 231 -13.39 38.86 5.41
CA LEU A 231 -13.78 38.44 4.06
C LEU A 231 -14.96 39.29 3.52
N ARG A 232 -15.93 39.65 4.36
CA ARG A 232 -17.05 40.54 3.96
C ARG A 232 -16.59 41.97 3.68
N ARG A 233 -15.55 42.43 4.36
CA ARG A 233 -15.04 43.81 4.25
C ARG A 233 -14.12 43.98 3.05
N ASP A 234 -13.12 43.10 2.92
CA ASP A 234 -12.01 43.29 1.99
C ASP A 234 -12.02 42.27 0.84
N GLY A 235 -12.87 41.25 0.91
CA GLY A 235 -12.87 40.13 -0.04
C GLY A 235 -11.52 39.41 -0.04
N LEU A 236 -11.04 39.06 -1.23
CA LEU A 236 -9.74 38.42 -1.45
C LEU A 236 -8.67 39.40 -1.97
N ASN A 237 -8.92 40.71 -1.84
CA ASN A 237 -8.11 41.73 -2.52
C ASN A 237 -6.72 41.88 -1.88
N HIS A 238 -6.61 41.74 -0.56
CA HIS A 238 -5.39 41.97 0.21
C HIS A 238 -4.96 40.70 0.97
N PRO A 239 -4.49 39.65 0.26
CA PRO A 239 -4.22 38.36 0.89
C PRO A 239 -3.06 38.42 1.90
N LEU A 240 -1.96 39.08 1.59
CA LEU A 240 -0.81 39.19 2.49
C LEU A 240 -1.13 39.92 3.80
N GLU A 241 -1.85 41.04 3.71
CA GLU A 241 -2.30 41.79 4.89
C GLU A 241 -3.27 40.97 5.74
N THR A 242 -4.13 40.20 5.08
CA THR A 242 -5.04 39.27 5.75
C THR A 242 -4.26 38.26 6.58
N TYR A 243 -3.31 37.54 5.97
CA TYR A 243 -2.50 36.54 6.66
C TYR A 243 -1.72 37.15 7.84
N ARG A 244 -1.07 38.30 7.65
CA ARG A 244 -0.35 39.01 8.72
C ARG A 244 -1.26 39.39 9.89
N ARG A 245 -2.53 39.71 9.64
CA ARG A 245 -3.50 40.03 10.70
C ARG A 245 -3.93 38.82 11.53
N PHE A 246 -3.76 37.63 11.00
CA PHE A 246 -3.95 36.36 11.72
C PHE A 246 -2.64 35.80 12.26
N ASP A 247 -1.61 36.66 12.41
CA ASP A 247 -0.29 36.30 12.94
C ASP A 247 0.33 35.09 12.22
N ALA A 248 0.10 34.99 10.91
CA ALA A 248 0.67 33.93 10.08
C ALA A 248 2.20 33.98 10.11
N VAL A 249 2.84 32.81 10.20
CA VAL A 249 4.26 32.68 9.89
C VAL A 249 4.40 32.62 8.39
N LEU A 250 5.03 33.65 7.83
CA LEU A 250 5.39 33.74 6.43
C LEU A 250 6.53 34.74 6.30
N ASP A 251 7.44 34.49 5.37
CA ASP A 251 8.45 35.45 4.95
C ASP A 251 8.25 35.78 3.47
N VAL A 252 8.38 37.07 3.16
CA VAL A 252 8.25 37.58 1.79
C VAL A 252 9.51 38.34 1.45
N ASP A 253 10.14 37.96 0.35
CA ASP A 253 11.38 38.58 -0.11
C ASP A 253 11.18 40.01 -0.67
N ALA A 254 12.28 40.60 -1.14
CA ALA A 254 12.26 41.95 -1.73
C ALA A 254 11.42 42.03 -3.02
N ASP A 255 11.22 40.89 -3.67
CA ASP A 255 10.57 40.76 -4.98
C ASP A 255 9.10 40.32 -4.85
N GLY A 256 8.65 39.98 -3.65
CA GLY A 256 7.29 39.56 -3.34
C GLY A 256 7.08 38.04 -3.34
N GLY A 257 8.14 37.25 -3.52
CA GLY A 257 8.14 35.79 -3.40
C GLY A 257 8.03 35.30 -1.96
N LEU A 258 7.38 34.15 -1.74
CA LEU A 258 7.34 33.48 -0.44
C LEU A 258 8.64 32.70 -0.23
N ARG A 259 9.24 32.83 0.96
CA ARG A 259 10.43 32.07 1.36
C ARG A 259 10.09 30.96 2.35
N PRO A 260 10.92 29.91 2.46
CA PRO A 260 10.79 28.93 3.51
C PRO A 260 10.78 29.54 4.91
N VAL A 261 9.92 29.00 5.76
CA VAL A 261 9.80 29.39 7.16
C VAL A 261 9.69 28.16 8.05
N ASP A 262 10.09 28.31 9.31
CA ASP A 262 9.83 27.29 10.32
C ASP A 262 8.33 27.22 10.63
N ALA A 263 7.74 26.04 10.43
CA ALA A 263 6.32 25.80 10.66
C ALA A 263 5.94 26.00 12.14
N GLN A 264 4.85 26.73 12.41
CA GLN A 264 4.32 26.86 13.78
C GLN A 264 3.61 25.60 14.29
N PHE A 265 3.17 24.74 13.39
CA PHE A 265 2.47 23.49 13.68
C PHE A 265 2.62 22.53 12.48
N ASP A 266 2.60 21.23 12.77
CA ASP A 266 2.50 20.17 11.76
C ASP A 266 1.07 19.59 11.76
N LEU A 267 0.62 19.02 10.64
CA LEU A 267 -0.66 18.31 10.59
C LEU A 267 -0.68 17.05 11.48
N ARG A 268 0.49 16.48 11.78
CA ARG A 268 0.72 15.35 12.69
C ARG A 268 0.61 15.75 14.16
N ASP A 269 0.56 17.04 14.48
CA ASP A 269 0.44 17.48 15.86
C ASP A 269 -0.80 16.87 16.52
N SER A 270 -0.68 16.51 17.80
CA SER A 270 -1.77 15.91 18.62
C SER A 270 -3.07 16.73 18.68
N ARG A 271 -3.01 18.01 18.31
CA ARG A 271 -4.18 18.90 18.16
C ARG A 271 -5.02 18.62 16.91
N PHE A 272 -4.48 17.91 15.92
CA PHE A 272 -5.11 17.61 14.65
C PHE A 272 -5.20 16.11 14.36
N SER A 273 -4.19 15.34 14.75
CA SER A 273 -4.16 13.89 14.63
C SER A 273 -4.24 13.24 16.02
N PRO A 274 -5.09 12.20 16.23
CA PRO A 274 -5.12 11.47 17.50
C PRO A 274 -3.74 10.89 17.84
N VAL A 275 -3.39 10.90 19.13
CA VAL A 275 -2.13 10.27 19.58
C VAL A 275 -2.18 8.76 19.29
N GLY A 276 -1.11 8.23 18.70
CA GLY A 276 -1.02 6.83 18.30
C GLY A 276 -1.82 6.50 17.03
N SER A 277 -2.24 7.50 16.25
CA SER A 277 -3.07 7.23 15.07
C SER A 277 -2.36 6.47 13.96
N GLN A 278 -1.05 6.69 13.85
CA GLN A 278 -0.14 5.98 12.96
C GLN A 278 0.50 4.75 13.64
N GLU A 279 0.10 4.42 14.87
CA GLU A 279 0.60 3.23 15.55
C GLU A 279 -0.07 1.98 14.98
N GLU A 280 0.75 0.98 14.67
CA GLU A 280 0.30 -0.32 14.22
C GLU A 280 -0.45 -1.09 15.33
N PRO A 281 -1.49 -1.86 14.98
CA PRO A 281 -2.21 -2.68 15.94
C PRO A 281 -1.34 -3.62 16.80
N GLU A 282 -0.21 -4.05 16.25
CA GLU A 282 0.81 -4.87 16.88
C GLU A 282 1.47 -4.18 18.07
N LEU A 283 1.66 -2.86 18.01
CA LEU A 283 2.34 -2.08 19.03
C LEU A 283 1.36 -1.50 20.06
N ALA A 284 0.12 -1.24 19.64
CA ALA A 284 -0.90 -0.59 20.47
C ALA A 284 -1.54 -1.51 21.54
N GLU A 285 -1.94 -0.91 22.67
CA GLU A 285 -2.64 -1.57 23.77
C GLU A 285 -3.97 -0.89 24.08
N ALA A 286 -5.01 -1.18 23.30
CA ALA A 286 -6.35 -0.67 23.57
C ALA A 286 -7.42 -1.75 23.48
N VAL A 287 -8.31 -1.75 24.48
CA VAL A 287 -9.49 -2.61 24.53
C VAL A 287 -10.65 -1.86 23.90
N PHE A 288 -11.35 -2.52 22.98
CA PHE A 288 -12.47 -1.92 22.27
C PHE A 288 -13.74 -1.87 23.13
N ALA A 289 -14.51 -0.79 22.96
CA ALA A 289 -15.89 -0.76 23.40
C ALA A 289 -16.69 -1.87 22.69
N ARG A 290 -17.69 -2.46 23.38
CA ARG A 290 -18.48 -3.59 22.84
C ARG A 290 -19.02 -3.40 21.41
N PRO A 291 -19.53 -2.22 21.00
CA PRO A 291 -19.98 -2.01 19.62
C PRO A 291 -18.85 -2.11 18.59
N VAL A 292 -17.69 -1.52 18.90
CA VAL A 292 -16.48 -1.55 18.06
C VAL A 292 -15.96 -2.99 17.95
N ALA A 293 -15.87 -3.68 19.09
CA ALA A 293 -15.43 -5.07 19.15
C ALA A 293 -16.29 -6.00 18.28
N ARG A 294 -17.61 -5.77 18.25
CA ARG A 294 -18.54 -6.54 17.40
C ARG A 294 -18.30 -6.29 15.91
N ILE A 295 -17.96 -5.06 15.52
CA ILE A 295 -17.73 -4.69 14.12
C ILE A 295 -16.42 -5.28 13.61
N LEU A 296 -15.37 -5.18 14.41
CA LEU A 296 -14.02 -5.66 14.07
C LEU A 296 -13.83 -7.16 14.31
N GLY A 297 -14.74 -7.79 15.06
CA GLY A 297 -14.69 -9.22 15.38
C GLY A 297 -13.63 -9.59 16.42
N THR A 298 -13.06 -8.61 17.13
CA THR A 298 -12.06 -8.81 18.18
C THR A 298 -12.33 -7.91 19.39
N ARG A 299 -11.80 -8.25 20.57
CA ARG A 299 -12.00 -7.51 21.83
C ARG A 299 -11.06 -6.32 21.99
N ASP A 300 -9.90 -6.36 21.36
CA ASP A 300 -8.82 -5.38 21.49
C ASP A 300 -8.07 -5.23 20.16
N VAL A 301 -7.22 -4.19 20.12
CA VAL A 301 -6.44 -3.81 18.95
C VAL A 301 -5.47 -4.91 18.52
N THR A 302 -4.85 -5.64 19.45
CA THR A 302 -3.94 -6.76 19.14
C THR A 302 -4.63 -7.87 18.35
N GLY A 303 -5.94 -8.07 18.52
CA GLY A 303 -6.65 -9.00 17.65
C GLY A 303 -6.84 -8.53 16.20
N LEU A 304 -6.28 -7.38 15.80
CA LEU A 304 -6.11 -6.96 14.40
C LEU A 304 -4.70 -7.21 13.86
N SER A 305 -3.77 -7.72 14.67
CA SER A 305 -2.40 -7.91 14.23
C SER A 305 -2.26 -8.88 13.05
N ILE A 306 -1.34 -8.54 12.15
CA ILE A 306 -0.90 -9.29 10.98
C ILE A 306 0.62 -9.48 10.95
N GLN A 307 1.41 -8.65 11.66
CA GLN A 307 2.87 -8.76 11.71
C GLN A 307 3.35 -9.53 12.94
N ARG A 308 3.92 -10.72 12.70
CA ARG A 308 4.46 -11.58 13.77
C ARG A 308 5.65 -10.93 14.47
N ALA A 309 6.60 -10.38 13.71
CA ALA A 309 7.84 -9.81 14.23
C ALA A 309 7.56 -8.67 15.23
N ASP A 310 6.65 -7.75 14.88
CA ASP A 310 6.32 -6.60 15.73
C ASP A 310 5.61 -7.04 17.03
N LEU A 311 4.78 -8.10 16.99
CA LEU A 311 4.19 -8.68 18.21
C LEU A 311 5.26 -9.25 19.15
N LEU A 312 6.26 -9.94 18.59
CA LEU A 312 7.36 -10.51 19.37
C LEU A 312 8.25 -9.42 19.96
N GLN A 313 8.61 -8.41 19.15
CA GLN A 313 9.39 -7.26 19.60
C GLN A 313 8.66 -6.49 20.71
N ARG A 314 7.36 -6.27 20.57
CA ARG A 314 6.53 -5.71 21.65
C ARG A 314 6.57 -6.58 22.91
N GLY A 315 6.48 -7.89 22.77
CA GLY A 315 6.60 -8.84 23.88
C GLY A 315 7.88 -8.62 24.68
N VAL A 316 9.01 -8.56 23.98
CA VAL A 316 10.33 -8.28 24.56
C VAL A 316 10.36 -6.90 25.22
N ALA A 317 9.89 -5.85 24.53
CA ALA A 317 9.85 -4.49 25.07
C ALA A 317 9.02 -4.39 26.37
N GLU A 318 7.90 -5.11 26.45
CA GLU A 318 7.09 -5.18 27.68
C GLU A 318 7.82 -5.92 28.80
N PHE A 319 8.61 -6.94 28.50
CA PHE A 319 9.40 -7.63 29.54
C PHE A 319 10.45 -6.71 30.17
N HIS A 320 11.19 -5.93 29.37
CA HIS A 320 12.12 -4.93 29.88
C HIS A 320 11.40 -3.83 30.68
N ARG A 321 10.24 -3.38 30.21
CA ARG A 321 9.41 -2.40 30.92
C ARG A 321 8.98 -2.92 32.29
N LEU A 322 8.51 -4.17 32.36
CA LEU A 322 8.15 -4.84 33.60
C LEU A 322 9.36 -4.98 34.52
N ALA A 323 10.53 -5.38 33.99
CA ALA A 323 11.76 -5.46 34.77
C ALA A 323 12.13 -4.11 35.40
N ALA A 324 12.07 -3.03 34.62
CA ALA A 324 12.38 -1.67 35.05
C ALA A 324 11.37 -1.05 36.03
N ASP A 325 10.12 -1.55 36.09
CA ASP A 325 9.09 -1.01 36.98
C ASP A 325 9.38 -1.36 38.46
N GLY A 326 10.05 -0.47 39.17
CA GLY A 326 10.35 -0.63 40.60
C GLY A 326 9.13 -0.59 41.53
N SER A 327 7.94 -0.24 41.03
CA SER A 327 6.71 -0.13 41.83
C SER A 327 5.93 -1.45 41.91
N MET A 328 6.12 -2.35 40.94
CA MET A 328 5.38 -3.60 40.85
C MET A 328 6.10 -4.75 41.60
N PRO A 329 5.39 -5.57 42.41
CA PRO A 329 5.96 -6.77 43.02
C PRO A 329 6.46 -7.76 41.97
N THR A 330 7.61 -8.41 42.21
CA THR A 330 8.25 -9.35 41.25
C THR A 330 7.34 -10.48 40.79
N VAL A 331 6.52 -11.04 41.68
CA VAL A 331 5.52 -12.06 41.34
C VAL A 331 4.45 -11.53 40.39
N ALA A 332 4.01 -10.28 40.57
CA ALA A 332 3.02 -9.66 39.69
C ALA A 332 3.61 -9.39 38.29
N LYS A 333 4.88 -8.97 38.22
CA LYS A 333 5.62 -8.83 36.95
C LYS A 333 5.64 -10.15 36.17
N ALA A 334 6.05 -11.23 36.85
CA ALA A 334 6.09 -12.56 36.26
C ALA A 334 4.71 -13.03 35.78
N GLN A 335 3.64 -12.79 36.55
CA GLN A 335 2.27 -13.12 36.15
C GLN A 335 1.82 -12.34 34.91
N GLN A 336 2.15 -11.05 34.82
CA GLN A 336 1.83 -10.22 33.65
C GLN A 336 2.62 -10.66 32.41
N ALA A 337 3.91 -10.95 32.56
CA ALA A 337 4.73 -11.48 31.47
C ALA A 337 4.19 -12.83 30.95
N MET A 338 3.85 -13.75 31.85
CA MET A 338 3.24 -15.04 31.47
C MET A 338 1.90 -14.85 30.76
N ALA A 339 1.04 -13.94 31.23
CA ALA A 339 -0.22 -13.64 30.57
C ALA A 339 -0.02 -13.09 29.14
N LEU A 340 1.05 -12.31 28.90
CA LEU A 340 1.40 -11.83 27.58
C LEU A 340 1.90 -12.96 26.67
N ILE A 341 2.78 -13.82 27.19
CA ILE A 341 3.28 -15.00 26.46
C ILE A 341 2.11 -15.90 26.06
N GLU A 342 1.21 -16.23 26.99
CA GLU A 342 0.02 -17.03 26.72
C GLU A 342 -0.95 -16.33 25.76
N ARG A 343 -0.98 -15.00 25.72
CA ARG A 343 -1.85 -14.24 24.81
C ARG A 343 -1.32 -14.26 23.38
N ILE A 344 -0.01 -14.17 23.19
CA ILE A 344 0.65 -14.24 21.87
C ILE A 344 0.71 -15.70 21.38
N ASP A 345 0.96 -16.64 22.29
CA ASP A 345 1.02 -18.09 22.06
C ASP A 345 1.98 -18.50 20.92
N ASP A 346 3.01 -17.69 20.69
CA ASP A 346 4.05 -17.96 19.72
C ASP A 346 5.06 -18.98 20.28
N PRO A 347 5.49 -19.98 19.50
CA PRO A 347 6.36 -21.04 19.99
C PRO A 347 7.75 -20.54 20.42
N GLU A 348 8.34 -19.55 19.74
CA GLU A 348 9.65 -19.02 20.14
C GLU A 348 9.53 -18.24 21.45
N LEU A 349 8.51 -17.38 21.55
CA LEU A 349 8.25 -16.61 22.77
C LEU A 349 7.94 -17.52 23.97
N THR A 350 7.14 -18.57 23.73
CA THR A 350 6.77 -19.55 24.77
C THR A 350 7.98 -20.33 25.29
N ALA A 351 8.94 -20.67 24.43
CA ALA A 351 10.17 -21.34 24.83
C ALA A 351 11.02 -20.48 25.79
N LEU A 352 10.87 -19.15 25.73
CA LEU A 352 11.62 -18.20 26.57
C LEU A 352 10.96 -17.93 27.94
N ALA A 353 9.73 -18.42 28.16
CA ALA A 353 8.96 -18.16 29.37
C ALA A 353 9.70 -18.44 30.70
N PRO A 354 10.48 -19.54 30.85
CA PRO A 354 11.24 -19.79 32.08
C PRO A 354 12.33 -18.74 32.33
N GLN A 355 12.99 -18.24 31.28
CA GLN A 355 14.07 -17.25 31.38
C GLN A 355 13.51 -15.88 31.80
N VAL A 356 12.44 -15.45 31.12
CA VAL A 356 11.71 -14.21 31.45
C VAL A 356 11.20 -14.25 32.89
N THR A 357 10.54 -15.34 33.28
CA THR A 357 9.97 -15.48 34.62
C THR A 357 11.05 -15.47 35.70
N SER A 358 12.17 -16.18 35.51
CA SER A 358 13.27 -16.20 36.47
C SER A 358 13.87 -14.81 36.66
N ALA A 359 14.19 -14.11 35.56
CA ALA A 359 14.77 -12.77 35.61
C ALA A 359 13.87 -11.78 36.36
N LEU A 360 12.57 -11.79 36.06
CA LEU A 360 11.60 -10.91 36.72
C LEU A 360 11.41 -11.22 38.22
N ILE A 361 11.50 -12.49 38.61
CA ILE A 361 11.42 -12.91 40.02
C ILE A 361 12.68 -12.49 40.79
N ASP A 362 13.84 -12.67 40.16
CA ASP A 362 15.15 -12.35 40.74
C ASP A 362 15.44 -10.83 40.76
N GLY A 363 14.58 -10.03 40.10
CA GLY A 363 14.70 -8.58 40.05
C GLY A 363 15.80 -8.09 39.12
N THR A 364 16.19 -8.91 38.14
CA THR A 364 17.12 -8.55 37.08
C THR A 364 16.37 -8.19 35.80
N ASP A 365 17.05 -7.50 34.88
CA ASP A 365 16.51 -7.27 33.55
C ASP A 365 16.38 -8.59 32.77
N THR A 366 15.47 -8.62 31.80
CA THR A 366 15.34 -9.74 30.87
C THR A 366 16.42 -9.68 29.80
N PRO A 367 16.94 -10.82 29.31
CA PRO A 367 17.85 -10.84 28.17
C PRO A 367 17.18 -10.27 26.91
N ASP A 368 17.99 -9.72 26.00
CA ASP A 368 17.56 -9.52 24.63
C ASP A 368 17.41 -10.89 23.95
N PHE A 369 16.34 -11.06 23.19
CA PHE A 369 16.01 -12.32 22.53
C PHE A 369 16.03 -12.14 21.02
N GLU A 370 16.70 -13.06 20.33
CA GLU A 370 16.63 -13.18 18.88
C GLU A 370 15.63 -14.27 18.50
N PHE A 371 14.78 -13.96 17.52
CA PHE A 371 13.79 -14.88 16.95
C PHE A 371 14.27 -15.32 15.57
N SER A 372 14.63 -16.59 15.42
CA SER A 372 15.34 -17.09 14.23
C SER A 372 14.45 -17.83 13.24
N LEU A 373 13.25 -18.28 13.63
CA LEU A 373 12.43 -19.16 12.76
C LEU A 373 12.19 -18.58 11.35
N SER A 374 11.94 -17.28 11.24
CA SER A 374 11.75 -16.64 9.93
C SER A 374 13.05 -16.64 9.14
N ALA A 375 14.14 -16.13 9.72
CA ALA A 375 15.43 -16.03 9.04
C ALA A 375 15.99 -17.41 8.64
N ASP A 376 15.83 -18.42 9.51
CA ASP A 376 16.26 -19.79 9.26
C ASP A 376 15.49 -20.42 8.09
N LEU A 377 14.16 -20.20 8.02
CA LEU A 377 13.35 -20.67 6.90
C LEU A 377 13.70 -19.94 5.60
N ASP A 378 13.95 -18.63 5.64
CA ASP A 378 14.38 -17.89 4.46
C ASP A 378 15.73 -18.34 3.93
N ALA A 379 16.69 -18.64 4.81
CA ALA A 379 17.98 -19.20 4.43
C ALA A 379 17.82 -20.57 3.71
N GLU A 380 16.94 -21.44 4.21
CA GLU A 380 16.66 -22.73 3.57
C GLU A 380 15.87 -22.57 2.25
N ARG A 381 14.98 -21.57 2.13
CA ARG A 381 14.30 -21.22 0.87
C ARG A 381 15.29 -20.74 -0.19
N LEU A 382 16.22 -19.85 0.16
CA LEU A 382 17.27 -19.37 -0.75
C LEU A 382 18.13 -20.53 -1.26
N LYS A 383 18.55 -21.41 -0.37
CA LYS A 383 19.28 -22.64 -0.72
C LYS A 383 18.48 -23.59 -1.61
N ALA A 384 17.18 -23.75 -1.36
CA ALA A 384 16.31 -24.53 -2.23
C ALA A 384 16.21 -23.90 -3.63
N ARG A 385 16.12 -22.57 -3.72
CA ARG A 385 16.12 -21.83 -4.99
C ARG A 385 17.44 -22.02 -5.76
N ASP A 386 18.59 -21.95 -5.08
CA ASP A 386 19.90 -22.21 -5.69
C ASP A 386 20.03 -23.64 -6.23
N LEU A 387 19.51 -24.62 -5.48
CA LEU A 387 19.45 -26.01 -5.94
C LEU A 387 18.56 -26.16 -7.17
N LEU A 388 17.43 -25.44 -7.22
CA LEU A 388 16.52 -25.44 -8.36
C LEU A 388 17.20 -24.86 -9.61
N PHE A 389 17.86 -23.70 -9.49
CA PHE A 389 18.65 -23.08 -10.56
C PHE A 389 19.80 -23.97 -11.03
N SER A 390 20.39 -24.75 -10.11
CA SER A 390 21.42 -25.73 -10.42
C SER A 390 20.88 -27.03 -11.05
N GLY A 391 19.59 -27.11 -11.37
CA GLY A 391 18.94 -28.27 -11.98
C GLY A 391 18.71 -29.45 -11.01
N ARG A 392 18.82 -29.24 -9.70
CA ARG A 392 18.67 -30.27 -8.65
C ARG A 392 17.28 -30.20 -8.01
N ALA A 393 16.24 -30.19 -8.84
CA ALA A 393 14.85 -29.92 -8.40
C ALA A 393 14.34 -30.84 -7.28
N GLU A 394 14.60 -32.16 -7.33
CA GLU A 394 14.18 -33.09 -6.27
C GLU A 394 14.83 -32.76 -4.91
N GLN A 395 16.08 -32.29 -4.93
CA GLN A 395 16.76 -31.89 -3.70
C GLN A 395 16.25 -30.55 -3.19
N ALA A 396 16.00 -29.59 -4.09
CA ALA A 396 15.38 -28.31 -3.75
C ALA A 396 14.04 -28.51 -3.02
N ILE A 397 13.15 -29.33 -3.60
CA ILE A 397 11.85 -29.67 -3.02
C ILE A 397 12.03 -30.31 -1.63
N GLY A 398 12.87 -31.35 -1.52
CA GLY A 398 13.07 -32.03 -0.25
C GLY A 398 13.68 -31.14 0.84
N THR A 399 14.55 -30.18 0.47
CA THR A 399 15.10 -29.18 1.40
C THR A 399 14.01 -28.24 1.90
N ALA A 400 13.21 -27.66 1.02
CA ALA A 400 12.13 -26.75 1.39
C ALA A 400 11.03 -27.46 2.20
N GLU A 401 10.60 -28.66 1.80
CA GLU A 401 9.61 -29.45 2.55
C GLU A 401 10.10 -29.82 3.96
N ALA A 402 11.38 -30.16 4.12
CA ALA A 402 11.94 -30.50 5.42
C ALA A 402 12.03 -29.27 6.36
N ALA A 403 12.46 -28.12 5.82
CA ALA A 403 12.50 -26.87 6.58
C ALA A 403 11.09 -26.44 7.01
N LEU A 404 10.13 -26.50 6.09
CA LEU A 404 8.74 -26.17 6.36
C LEU A 404 8.12 -27.09 7.43
N ALA A 405 8.29 -28.40 7.29
CA ALA A 405 7.76 -29.38 8.24
C ALA A 405 8.32 -29.18 9.67
N HIS A 406 9.55 -28.69 9.80
CA HIS A 406 10.11 -28.34 11.11
C HIS A 406 9.34 -27.19 11.75
N VAL A 407 9.15 -26.08 11.03
CA VAL A 407 8.41 -24.91 11.53
C VAL A 407 6.96 -25.27 11.83
N GLU A 408 6.28 -25.97 10.92
CA GLU A 408 4.88 -26.40 11.11
C GLU A 408 4.70 -27.30 12.34
N SER A 409 5.69 -28.13 12.68
CA SER A 409 5.62 -28.97 13.89
C SER A 409 5.58 -28.16 15.19
N LEU A 410 6.18 -26.96 15.20
CA LEU A 410 6.13 -26.05 16.35
C LEU A 410 4.74 -25.42 16.47
N PHE A 411 4.19 -24.95 15.35
CA PHE A 411 2.85 -24.34 15.30
C PHE A 411 1.72 -25.36 15.47
N ALA A 412 1.94 -26.65 15.18
CA ALA A 412 0.98 -27.70 15.48
C ALA A 412 0.84 -28.00 16.98
N ALA A 413 1.80 -27.55 17.81
CA ALA A 413 1.83 -27.78 19.24
C ALA A 413 1.27 -26.63 20.09
N VAL A 414 0.95 -25.48 19.48
CA VAL A 414 0.35 -24.32 20.15
C VAL A 414 -1.13 -24.58 20.47
N ASP A 415 -1.70 -23.86 21.44
CA ASP A 415 -3.12 -24.02 21.80
C ASP A 415 -4.03 -23.16 20.92
N GLY A 416 -3.50 -22.06 20.38
CA GLY A 416 -4.18 -21.20 19.42
C GLY A 416 -4.22 -21.77 18.00
N VAL A 417 -4.74 -20.95 17.10
CA VAL A 417 -5.00 -21.29 15.71
C VAL A 417 -4.01 -20.54 14.81
N PRO A 418 -3.04 -21.23 14.19
CA PRO A 418 -2.04 -20.62 13.33
C PRO A 418 -2.66 -20.02 12.05
N ARG A 419 -2.36 -18.75 11.75
CA ARG A 419 -2.90 -18.04 10.58
C ARG A 419 -1.90 -17.07 9.96
N TYR A 420 -2.10 -16.84 8.66
CA TYR A 420 -1.47 -15.80 7.87
C TYR A 420 -2.53 -14.79 7.42
N PHE A 421 -2.16 -13.51 7.40
CA PHE A 421 -3.00 -12.42 6.88
C PHE A 421 -2.15 -11.54 5.98
N ASN A 422 -2.56 -11.36 4.73
CA ASN A 422 -1.88 -10.47 3.80
C ASN A 422 -2.17 -9.01 4.13
N SER A 423 -3.35 -8.70 4.68
CA SER A 423 -3.77 -7.33 5.02
C SER A 423 -4.69 -7.25 6.25
N TYR A 424 -4.81 -6.07 6.85
CA TYR A 424 -5.79 -5.82 7.94
C TYR A 424 -7.24 -6.02 7.48
N ALA A 425 -7.53 -5.82 6.20
CA ALA A 425 -8.86 -6.07 5.66
C ALA A 425 -9.22 -7.56 5.74
N GLU A 426 -8.31 -8.43 5.32
CA GLU A 426 -8.47 -9.89 5.46
C GLU A 426 -8.54 -10.32 6.91
N ARG A 427 -7.74 -9.71 7.79
CA ARG A 427 -7.80 -9.98 9.23
C ARG A 427 -9.18 -9.71 9.82
N VAL A 428 -9.80 -8.58 9.46
CA VAL A 428 -11.16 -8.26 9.89
C VAL A 428 -12.18 -9.23 9.29
N VAL A 429 -12.03 -9.61 8.02
CA VAL A 429 -12.88 -10.61 7.36
C VAL A 429 -12.78 -11.96 8.08
N TYR A 430 -11.57 -12.40 8.43
CA TYR A 430 -11.30 -13.60 9.21
C TYR A 430 -12.04 -13.58 10.55
N ASN A 431 -11.84 -12.51 11.33
CA ASN A 431 -12.47 -12.35 12.64
C ASN A 431 -14.00 -12.41 12.57
N ARG A 432 -14.59 -11.99 11.44
CA ARG A 432 -16.04 -11.87 11.29
C ARG A 432 -16.71 -13.09 10.67
N LEU A 433 -16.02 -13.82 9.79
CA LEU A 433 -16.59 -14.92 9.01
C LEU A 433 -16.05 -16.30 9.36
N PHE A 434 -14.82 -16.39 9.90
CA PHE A 434 -14.10 -17.65 10.06
C PHE A 434 -13.77 -17.96 11.51
N ALA A 435 -13.37 -16.96 12.30
CA ALA A 435 -12.97 -17.15 13.69
C ALA A 435 -14.13 -17.71 14.54
N THR A 436 -13.84 -18.74 15.33
CA THR A 436 -14.80 -19.31 16.27
C THR A 436 -14.85 -18.54 17.59
N PRO A 437 -15.98 -18.56 18.34
CA PRO A 437 -16.06 -17.85 19.62
C PRO A 437 -15.02 -18.34 20.63
N GLY A 438 -14.12 -17.45 21.06
CA GLY A 438 -13.07 -17.77 22.02
C GLY A 438 -11.77 -18.29 21.39
N GLU A 439 -11.71 -18.36 20.06
CA GLU A 439 -10.50 -18.68 19.32
C GLU A 439 -9.37 -17.67 19.62
N ARG A 440 -8.16 -18.18 19.80
CA ARG A 440 -6.94 -17.39 19.87
C ARG A 440 -6.19 -17.58 18.56
N THR A 441 -5.99 -16.52 17.78
CA THR A 441 -5.17 -16.60 16.58
C THR A 441 -3.69 -16.48 16.93
N VAL A 442 -2.85 -17.30 16.32
CA VAL A 442 -1.39 -17.24 16.39
C VAL A 442 -0.87 -16.92 15.00
N LEU A 443 0.02 -15.93 14.87
CA LEU A 443 0.57 -15.56 13.56
C LEU A 443 1.72 -16.50 13.20
N ILE A 444 1.65 -17.13 12.03
CA ILE A 444 2.79 -17.86 11.46
C ILE A 444 3.79 -16.88 10.83
N PRO A 445 5.07 -17.25 10.68
CA PRO A 445 5.99 -16.50 9.83
C PRO A 445 5.45 -16.41 8.40
N ASP A 446 5.58 -15.24 7.77
CA ASP A 446 5.02 -14.99 6.42
C ASP A 446 5.60 -15.94 5.38
N ASN A 447 6.89 -16.24 5.52
CA ASN A 447 7.59 -17.17 4.65
C ASN A 447 7.11 -18.62 4.76
N VAL A 448 6.38 -19.04 5.80
CA VAL A 448 5.68 -20.34 5.81
C VAL A 448 4.63 -20.35 4.70
N PHE A 449 3.82 -19.29 4.60
CA PHE A 449 2.80 -19.17 3.55
C PHE A 449 3.45 -19.13 2.16
N TYR A 450 4.48 -18.30 1.97
CA TYR A 450 5.17 -18.19 0.69
C TYR A 450 5.90 -19.49 0.29
N THR A 451 6.46 -20.24 1.24
CA THR A 451 7.08 -21.54 0.94
C THR A 451 6.04 -22.55 0.43
N HIS A 452 4.84 -22.60 1.02
CA HIS A 452 3.76 -23.44 0.47
C HIS A 452 3.37 -23.01 -0.94
N MET A 453 3.30 -21.70 -1.20
CA MET A 453 2.98 -21.18 -2.52
C MET A 453 4.02 -21.60 -3.58
N GLU A 454 5.30 -21.40 -3.27
CA GLU A 454 6.42 -21.78 -4.14
C GLU A 454 6.45 -23.29 -4.38
N LEU A 455 6.31 -24.10 -3.33
CA LEU A 455 6.26 -25.56 -3.44
C LEU A 455 5.06 -26.01 -4.27
N ALA A 456 3.87 -25.42 -4.08
CA ALA A 456 2.70 -25.74 -4.89
C ALA A 456 2.93 -25.45 -6.37
N ASP A 457 3.53 -24.29 -6.69
CA ASP A 457 3.81 -23.89 -8.07
C ASP A 457 4.86 -24.84 -8.71
N ILE A 458 5.95 -25.14 -8.01
CA ILE A 458 7.01 -26.07 -8.48
C ILE A 458 6.48 -27.49 -8.64
N LEU A 459 5.79 -28.03 -7.62
CA LEU A 459 5.26 -29.40 -7.62
C LEU A 459 4.21 -29.58 -8.72
N SER A 460 3.34 -28.60 -8.94
CA SER A 460 2.32 -28.68 -9.99
C SER A 460 2.93 -28.81 -11.38
N GLN A 461 4.09 -28.18 -11.62
CA GLN A 461 4.80 -28.22 -12.89
C GLN A 461 5.63 -29.51 -13.06
N LEU A 462 6.28 -29.98 -12.00
CA LEU A 462 7.23 -31.10 -12.08
C LEU A 462 6.58 -32.48 -11.81
N LYS A 463 5.66 -32.54 -10.85
CA LYS A 463 5.06 -33.79 -10.34
C LYS A 463 3.55 -33.87 -10.58
N GLY A 464 2.93 -32.79 -11.04
CA GLY A 464 1.50 -32.71 -11.33
C GLY A 464 0.65 -32.26 -10.16
N VAL A 465 -0.66 -32.16 -10.37
CA VAL A 465 -1.62 -31.54 -9.44
C VAL A 465 -1.63 -32.22 -8.07
N GLU A 466 -1.72 -33.56 -8.04
CA GLU A 466 -1.80 -34.35 -6.80
C GLU A 466 -0.69 -34.02 -5.80
N ALA A 467 0.53 -33.80 -6.29
CA ALA A 467 1.68 -33.45 -5.46
C ALA A 467 1.59 -32.02 -4.87
N ALA A 468 0.93 -31.09 -5.57
CA ALA A 468 0.76 -29.71 -5.12
C ALA A 468 -0.41 -29.52 -4.14
N LEU A 469 -1.42 -30.40 -4.17
CA LEU A 469 -2.63 -30.28 -3.35
C LEU A 469 -2.37 -30.13 -1.84
N PRO A 470 -1.42 -30.87 -1.20
CA PRO A 470 -1.14 -30.66 0.22
C PRO A 470 -0.74 -29.22 0.55
N HIS A 471 0.11 -28.60 -0.27
CA HIS A 471 0.54 -27.22 -0.05
C HIS A 471 -0.57 -26.21 -0.34
N LEU A 472 -1.39 -26.41 -1.38
CA LEU A 472 -2.54 -25.54 -1.67
C LEU A 472 -3.59 -25.60 -0.56
N ASN A 473 -3.85 -26.78 -0.01
CA ASN A 473 -4.76 -26.94 1.13
C ASN A 473 -4.19 -26.29 2.40
N ALA A 474 -2.88 -26.37 2.62
CA ALA A 474 -2.21 -25.67 3.72
C ALA A 474 -2.35 -24.15 3.57
N MET A 475 -2.15 -23.60 2.36
CA MET A 475 -2.39 -22.17 2.09
C MET A 475 -3.83 -21.76 2.47
N VAL A 476 -4.83 -22.52 2.04
CA VAL A 476 -6.24 -22.25 2.39
C VAL A 476 -6.49 -22.37 3.90
N SER A 477 -5.83 -23.31 4.58
CA SER A 477 -5.93 -23.48 6.03
C SER A 477 -5.32 -22.30 6.80
N TYR A 478 -4.15 -21.82 6.39
CA TYR A 478 -3.47 -20.70 7.02
C TYR A 478 -4.11 -19.35 6.68
N ALA A 479 -4.60 -19.17 5.45
CA ALA A 479 -5.13 -17.90 4.94
C ALA A 479 -6.53 -18.04 4.32
N PRO A 480 -7.55 -18.49 5.08
CA PRO A 480 -8.88 -18.77 4.52
C PRO A 480 -9.64 -17.51 4.07
N ALA A 481 -9.21 -16.33 4.53
CA ALA A 481 -9.76 -15.03 4.13
C ALA A 481 -9.04 -14.40 2.93
N TYR A 482 -7.98 -15.04 2.41
CA TYR A 482 -7.20 -14.53 1.28
C TYR A 482 -7.68 -15.17 -0.03
N SER A 483 -8.13 -14.34 -0.97
CA SER A 483 -8.67 -14.76 -2.28
C SER A 483 -7.68 -15.64 -3.05
N LEU A 484 -6.39 -15.24 -3.05
CA LEU A 484 -5.32 -15.91 -3.79
C LEU A 484 -5.21 -17.40 -3.45
N SER A 485 -5.31 -17.76 -2.17
CA SER A 485 -5.21 -19.15 -1.71
C SER A 485 -6.27 -20.05 -2.36
N HIS A 486 -7.51 -19.55 -2.43
CA HIS A 486 -8.62 -20.26 -3.05
C HIS A 486 -8.50 -20.30 -4.58
N MET A 487 -8.02 -19.21 -5.20
CA MET A 487 -7.85 -19.14 -6.65
C MET A 487 -6.76 -20.11 -7.14
N LYS A 488 -5.59 -20.15 -6.47
CA LYS A 488 -4.54 -21.13 -6.80
C LYS A 488 -5.03 -22.56 -6.65
N LEU A 489 -5.77 -22.87 -5.59
CA LEU A 489 -6.39 -24.18 -5.40
C LEU A 489 -7.39 -24.51 -6.52
N ALA A 490 -8.28 -23.58 -6.85
CA ALA A 490 -9.30 -23.76 -7.90
C ALA A 490 -8.69 -24.04 -9.28
N VAL A 491 -7.61 -23.33 -9.63
CA VAL A 491 -6.89 -23.55 -10.90
C VAL A 491 -6.37 -24.97 -11.00
N GLN A 492 -5.73 -25.49 -9.94
CA GLN A 492 -5.16 -26.84 -9.97
C GLN A 492 -6.24 -27.92 -9.91
N LEU A 493 -7.30 -27.75 -9.11
CA LEU A 493 -8.44 -28.68 -9.08
C LEU A 493 -9.11 -28.80 -10.46
N ALA A 494 -9.30 -27.68 -11.15
CA ALA A 494 -9.81 -27.67 -12.51
C ALA A 494 -8.88 -28.38 -13.51
N ARG A 495 -7.55 -28.26 -13.36
CA ARG A 495 -6.58 -29.02 -14.17
C ARG A 495 -6.63 -30.53 -13.90
N ASN A 496 -7.07 -30.93 -12.71
CA ASN A 496 -7.32 -32.33 -12.35
C ASN A 496 -8.73 -32.80 -12.72
N GLU A 497 -9.51 -31.97 -13.43
CA GLU A 497 -10.91 -32.22 -13.79
C GLU A 497 -11.84 -32.48 -12.58
N ASP A 498 -11.44 -32.07 -11.38
CA ASP A 498 -12.29 -32.08 -10.19
C ASP A 498 -13.16 -30.81 -10.18
N TRP A 499 -14.17 -30.80 -11.05
CA TRP A 499 -15.06 -29.65 -11.25
C TRP A 499 -15.93 -29.34 -10.03
N ASP A 500 -16.21 -30.32 -9.18
CA ASP A 500 -16.95 -30.11 -7.93
C ASP A 500 -16.13 -29.31 -6.92
N SER A 501 -14.90 -29.74 -6.67
CA SER A 501 -14.01 -29.03 -5.76
C SER A 501 -13.54 -27.69 -6.35
N ALA A 502 -13.27 -27.61 -7.65
CA ALA A 502 -12.90 -26.36 -8.32
C ALA A 502 -14.00 -25.31 -8.19
N ARG A 503 -15.26 -25.71 -8.40
CA ARG A 503 -16.44 -24.85 -8.18
C ARG A 503 -16.48 -24.33 -6.74
N ALA A 504 -16.30 -25.20 -5.76
CA ALA A 504 -16.32 -24.81 -4.34
C ALA A 504 -15.20 -23.81 -4.00
N ALA A 505 -13.98 -24.05 -4.49
CA ALA A 505 -12.85 -23.16 -4.32
C ALA A 505 -13.09 -21.78 -4.98
N CYS A 506 -13.65 -21.73 -6.19
CA CYS A 506 -14.00 -20.44 -6.82
C CYS A 506 -15.05 -19.66 -6.03
N LEU A 507 -16.06 -20.33 -5.47
CA LEU A 507 -17.07 -19.67 -4.63
C LEU A 507 -16.48 -19.15 -3.32
N ASN A 508 -15.53 -19.87 -2.73
CA ASN A 508 -14.79 -19.38 -1.56
C ASN A 508 -13.94 -18.16 -1.91
N ALA A 509 -13.26 -18.16 -3.06
CA ALA A 509 -12.52 -17.00 -3.56
C ALA A 509 -13.45 -15.79 -3.74
N LEU A 510 -14.58 -15.96 -4.43
CA LEU A 510 -15.59 -14.91 -4.62
C LEU A 510 -16.15 -14.37 -3.30
N ARG A 511 -16.33 -15.24 -2.31
CA ARG A 511 -16.85 -14.86 -0.98
C ARG A 511 -15.93 -13.88 -0.27
N VAL A 512 -14.61 -14.02 -0.44
CA VAL A 512 -13.59 -13.22 0.26
C VAL A 512 -12.89 -12.20 -0.63
N ALA A 513 -13.24 -12.10 -1.91
CA ALA A 513 -12.63 -11.15 -2.85
C ALA A 513 -12.88 -9.69 -2.43
N LEU A 514 -11.79 -8.97 -2.15
CA LEU A 514 -11.76 -7.56 -1.79
C LEU A 514 -11.46 -6.63 -2.96
N ASP A 515 -11.07 -7.21 -4.10
CA ASP A 515 -10.69 -6.50 -5.32
C ASP A 515 -11.48 -7.00 -6.55
N ARG A 516 -11.62 -6.12 -7.55
CA ARG A 516 -12.33 -6.38 -8.81
C ARG A 516 -11.64 -7.46 -9.63
N ASP A 517 -10.31 -7.42 -9.75
CA ASP A 517 -9.55 -8.38 -10.54
C ASP A 517 -9.63 -9.78 -9.94
N ASP A 518 -9.55 -9.89 -8.60
CA ASP A 518 -9.75 -11.16 -7.89
C ASP A 518 -11.15 -11.73 -8.11
N ALA A 519 -12.18 -10.87 -7.98
CA ALA A 519 -13.57 -11.28 -8.17
C ALA A 519 -13.83 -11.70 -9.63
N ALA A 520 -13.32 -10.94 -10.61
CA ALA A 520 -13.43 -11.27 -12.02
C ALA A 520 -12.75 -12.60 -12.34
N PHE A 521 -11.52 -12.81 -11.89
CA PHE A 521 -10.81 -14.08 -12.10
C PHE A 521 -11.54 -15.26 -11.45
N ALA A 522 -12.06 -15.08 -10.23
CA ALA A 522 -12.84 -16.11 -9.56
C ALA A 522 -14.16 -16.42 -10.28
N TYR A 523 -14.88 -15.42 -10.82
CA TYR A 523 -16.05 -15.63 -11.67
C TYR A 523 -15.71 -16.35 -12.97
N TYR A 524 -14.61 -15.98 -13.64
CA TYR A 524 -14.15 -16.63 -14.87
C TYR A 524 -13.88 -18.12 -14.65
N ARG A 525 -13.13 -18.46 -13.59
CA ARG A 525 -12.84 -19.87 -13.26
C ARG A 525 -14.08 -20.62 -12.78
N PHE A 526 -14.97 -19.95 -12.05
CA PHE A 526 -16.28 -20.50 -11.65
C PHE A 526 -17.15 -20.81 -12.88
N ALA A 527 -17.22 -19.90 -13.84
CA ALA A 527 -17.97 -20.05 -15.07
C ALA A 527 -17.50 -21.27 -15.86
N TYR A 528 -16.18 -21.42 -16.01
CA TYR A 528 -15.60 -22.57 -16.68
C TYR A 528 -15.93 -23.89 -15.96
N ALA A 529 -15.83 -23.92 -14.61
CA ALA A 529 -16.19 -25.10 -13.84
C ALA A 529 -17.69 -25.46 -13.98
N GLU A 530 -18.58 -24.47 -13.97
CA GLU A 530 -20.02 -24.69 -14.18
C GLU A 530 -20.33 -25.16 -15.61
N TRP A 531 -19.59 -24.65 -16.60
CA TRP A 531 -19.73 -25.12 -17.98
C TRP A 531 -19.34 -26.59 -18.10
N MET A 532 -18.23 -27.02 -17.49
CA MET A 532 -17.82 -28.44 -17.48
C MET A 532 -18.78 -29.36 -16.71
N ARG A 533 -19.69 -28.77 -15.91
CA ARG A 533 -20.78 -29.46 -15.18
C ARG A 533 -22.14 -29.36 -15.89
N ASP A 534 -22.15 -28.92 -17.14
CA ASP A 534 -23.35 -28.67 -17.95
C ASP A 534 -24.35 -27.66 -17.34
N GLN A 535 -23.89 -26.76 -16.47
CA GLN A 535 -24.70 -25.68 -15.88
C GLN A 535 -24.63 -24.40 -16.72
N PHE A 536 -25.17 -24.45 -17.95
CA PHE A 536 -25.05 -23.38 -18.96
C PHE A 536 -25.55 -22.01 -18.49
N GLU A 537 -26.69 -21.95 -17.78
CA GLU A 537 -27.27 -20.69 -17.29
C GLU A 537 -26.33 -19.98 -16.30
N VAL A 538 -25.83 -20.73 -15.30
CA VAL A 538 -24.92 -20.21 -14.28
C VAL A 538 -23.57 -19.84 -14.88
N ALA A 539 -23.06 -20.65 -15.82
CA ALA A 539 -21.80 -20.39 -16.48
C ALA A 539 -21.84 -19.13 -17.35
N ALA A 540 -22.88 -18.95 -18.18
CA ALA A 540 -23.10 -17.72 -18.94
C ALA A 540 -23.22 -16.50 -18.01
N ALA A 541 -23.99 -16.64 -16.92
CA ALA A 541 -24.14 -15.57 -15.93
C ALA A 541 -22.79 -15.16 -15.32
N ALA A 542 -21.98 -16.13 -14.92
CA ALA A 542 -20.68 -15.89 -14.30
C ALA A 542 -19.67 -15.25 -15.27
N TYR A 543 -19.61 -15.68 -16.53
CA TYR A 543 -18.77 -15.02 -17.55
C TYR A 543 -19.20 -13.56 -17.77
N LEU A 544 -20.50 -13.30 -17.91
CA LEU A 544 -21.03 -11.93 -18.06
C LEU A 544 -20.69 -11.05 -16.86
N MET A 545 -20.76 -11.58 -15.64
CA MET A 545 -20.35 -10.86 -14.44
C MET A 545 -18.84 -10.59 -14.40
N SER A 546 -18.02 -11.58 -14.77
CA SER A 546 -16.56 -11.40 -14.87
C SER A 546 -16.20 -10.28 -15.84
N GLU A 547 -16.75 -10.30 -17.04
CA GLU A 547 -16.50 -9.27 -18.06
C GLU A 547 -17.03 -7.89 -17.63
N ARG A 548 -18.15 -7.85 -16.90
CA ARG A 548 -18.67 -6.59 -16.36
C ARG A 548 -17.73 -5.97 -15.32
N ILE A 549 -17.11 -6.78 -14.47
CA ILE A 549 -16.29 -6.33 -13.34
C ILE A 549 -14.91 -5.88 -13.81
N ALA A 550 -14.28 -6.62 -14.72
CA ALA A 550 -12.96 -6.30 -15.27
C ALA A 550 -12.93 -6.50 -16.79
N PRO A 551 -13.49 -5.55 -17.57
CA PRO A 551 -13.62 -5.68 -19.02
C PRO A 551 -12.27 -5.88 -19.72
N GLY A 552 -12.18 -6.86 -20.63
CA GLY A 552 -10.97 -7.14 -21.41
C GLY A 552 -9.76 -7.61 -20.58
N ARG A 553 -9.91 -7.88 -19.29
CA ARG A 553 -8.81 -8.31 -18.40
C ARG A 553 -8.38 -9.75 -18.67
N ILE A 554 -9.33 -10.60 -19.08
CA ILE A 554 -9.14 -12.04 -19.31
C ILE A 554 -9.31 -12.33 -20.80
N GLY A 555 -8.20 -12.46 -21.53
CA GLY A 555 -8.22 -12.55 -22.99
C GLY A 555 -8.97 -13.76 -23.58
N ALA A 556 -9.12 -14.85 -22.83
CA ALA A 556 -9.84 -16.05 -23.29
C ALA A 556 -11.37 -15.96 -23.10
N LEU A 557 -11.85 -15.02 -22.26
CA LEU A 557 -13.24 -14.97 -21.81
C LEU A 557 -14.22 -14.83 -22.98
N ASP A 558 -14.00 -13.87 -23.87
CA ASP A 558 -14.91 -13.61 -24.99
C ASP A 558 -15.08 -14.83 -25.91
N ALA A 559 -13.98 -15.53 -26.20
CA ALA A 559 -14.01 -16.71 -27.04
C ALA A 559 -14.79 -17.86 -26.37
N GLU A 560 -14.51 -18.11 -25.09
CA GLU A 560 -15.19 -19.14 -24.30
C GLU A 560 -16.69 -18.85 -24.13
N LEU A 561 -17.06 -17.62 -23.79
CA LEU A 561 -18.46 -17.20 -23.64
C LEU A 561 -19.22 -17.33 -24.97
N ASN A 562 -18.66 -16.88 -26.08
CA ASN A 562 -19.31 -17.01 -27.39
C ASN A 562 -19.52 -18.48 -27.78
N GLU A 563 -18.56 -19.35 -27.48
CA GLU A 563 -18.71 -20.79 -27.70
C GLU A 563 -19.82 -21.38 -26.82
N LEU A 564 -19.86 -21.02 -25.54
CA LEU A 564 -20.90 -21.46 -24.61
C LEU A 564 -22.29 -21.03 -25.09
N LEU A 565 -22.47 -19.76 -25.47
CA LEU A 565 -23.74 -19.23 -25.96
C LEU A 565 -24.18 -19.95 -27.25
N ALA A 566 -23.26 -20.16 -28.20
CA ALA A 566 -23.56 -20.89 -29.43
C ALA A 566 -24.03 -22.34 -29.14
N ARG A 567 -23.39 -23.03 -28.19
CA ARG A 567 -23.79 -24.38 -27.75
C ARG A 567 -25.14 -24.38 -27.03
N ALA A 568 -25.41 -23.38 -26.20
CA ALA A 568 -26.68 -23.23 -25.50
C ALA A 568 -27.84 -22.97 -26.47
N HIS A 569 -27.67 -22.03 -27.41
CA HIS A 569 -28.65 -21.72 -28.46
C HIS A 569 -28.91 -22.93 -29.36
N SER A 570 -27.87 -23.68 -29.74
CA SER A 570 -27.99 -24.95 -30.47
C SER A 570 -28.88 -25.97 -29.77
N GLN A 571 -28.92 -25.95 -28.44
CA GLN A 571 -29.69 -26.88 -27.61
C GLN A 571 -31.02 -26.27 -27.13
N CYS A 572 -31.36 -25.06 -27.60
CA CYS A 572 -32.54 -24.31 -27.16
C CYS A 572 -32.58 -24.08 -25.65
N LEU A 573 -31.41 -23.95 -25.01
CA LEU A 573 -31.27 -23.59 -23.60
C LEU A 573 -31.42 -22.08 -23.44
N ASN A 574 -32.16 -21.66 -22.41
CA ASN A 574 -32.25 -20.25 -22.04
C ASN A 574 -31.03 -19.88 -21.19
N VAL A 575 -30.29 -18.88 -21.62
CA VAL A 575 -29.11 -18.36 -20.93
C VAL A 575 -29.22 -16.84 -20.86
N PRO A 576 -28.69 -16.20 -19.80
CA PRO A 576 -28.69 -14.75 -19.72
C PRO A 576 -27.84 -14.13 -20.84
N GLU A 577 -28.34 -13.05 -21.43
CA GLU A 577 -27.63 -12.29 -22.47
C GLU A 577 -27.29 -10.86 -21.99
N SER A 578 -27.75 -10.49 -20.81
CA SER A 578 -27.46 -9.22 -20.16
C SER A 578 -26.94 -9.40 -18.75
N VAL A 579 -26.22 -8.39 -18.24
CA VAL A 579 -25.70 -8.36 -16.87
C VAL A 579 -26.83 -8.42 -15.83
N GLU A 580 -27.98 -7.80 -16.11
CA GLU A 580 -29.14 -7.79 -15.21
C GLU A 580 -29.74 -9.20 -15.08
N GLU A 581 -29.87 -9.91 -16.20
CA GLU A 581 -30.31 -11.32 -16.22
C GLU A 581 -29.29 -12.23 -15.55
N ALA A 582 -28.00 -12.01 -15.79
CA ALA A 582 -26.91 -12.76 -15.17
C ALA A 582 -26.92 -12.63 -13.64
N ALA A 583 -26.99 -11.40 -13.13
CA ALA A 583 -27.07 -11.12 -11.69
C ALA A 583 -28.32 -11.77 -11.07
N LYS A 584 -29.46 -11.70 -11.77
CA LYS A 584 -30.69 -12.36 -11.33
C LYS A 584 -30.56 -13.89 -11.30
N ALA A 585 -29.99 -14.51 -12.34
CA ALA A 585 -29.79 -15.95 -12.40
C ALA A 585 -28.91 -16.42 -11.23
N LEU A 586 -27.77 -15.75 -10.99
CA LEU A 586 -26.90 -16.05 -9.85
C LEU A 586 -27.65 -15.94 -8.51
N ALA A 587 -28.42 -14.87 -8.32
CA ALA A 587 -29.21 -14.66 -7.10
C ALA A 587 -30.30 -15.72 -6.90
N ASP A 588 -31.02 -16.12 -7.97
CA ASP A 588 -32.06 -17.15 -7.92
C ASP A 588 -31.47 -18.53 -7.54
N HIS A 589 -30.20 -18.77 -7.86
CA HIS A 589 -29.41 -19.94 -7.45
C HIS A 589 -28.73 -19.80 -6.08
N GLY A 590 -28.90 -18.67 -5.38
CA GLY A 590 -28.26 -18.40 -4.09
C GLY A 590 -26.74 -18.22 -4.18
N LEU A 591 -26.24 -17.80 -5.35
CA LEU A 591 -24.81 -17.56 -5.60
C LEU A 591 -24.42 -16.11 -5.32
N PRO A 592 -23.14 -15.83 -4.98
CA PRO A 592 -22.67 -14.46 -4.76
C PRO A 592 -22.85 -13.57 -5.99
N VAL A 593 -23.31 -12.34 -5.76
CA VAL A 593 -23.38 -11.27 -6.77
C VAL A 593 -22.49 -10.11 -6.30
N TRP A 594 -21.25 -10.07 -6.78
CA TRP A 594 -20.28 -9.04 -6.42
C TRP A 594 -20.68 -7.68 -7.05
N PRO A 595 -20.46 -6.52 -6.38
CA PRO A 595 -19.84 -6.35 -5.06
C PRO A 595 -20.80 -6.46 -3.87
N HIS A 596 -22.05 -6.91 -4.08
CA HIS A 596 -23.09 -6.98 -3.06
C HIS A 596 -22.92 -8.21 -2.13
N THR A 597 -21.72 -8.40 -1.58
CA THR A 597 -21.35 -9.52 -0.70
C THR A 597 -21.41 -9.12 0.78
N GLU A 598 -21.43 -10.12 1.68
CA GLU A 598 -21.38 -9.89 3.13
C GLU A 598 -20.09 -9.18 3.58
N VAL A 599 -18.99 -9.46 2.87
CA VAL A 599 -17.66 -8.87 3.11
C VAL A 599 -17.66 -7.37 2.85
N ALA A 600 -18.33 -6.90 1.80
CA ALA A 600 -18.40 -5.48 1.48
C ALA A 600 -19.04 -4.67 2.62
N SER A 601 -20.06 -5.21 3.30
CA SER A 601 -20.62 -4.58 4.51
C SER A 601 -19.66 -4.63 5.70
N ILE A 602 -18.90 -5.71 5.87
CA ILE A 602 -17.95 -5.87 6.98
C ILE A 602 -16.83 -4.83 6.85
N VAL A 603 -16.19 -4.77 5.68
CA VAL A 603 -15.05 -3.89 5.40
C VAL A 603 -15.47 -2.42 5.49
N ARG A 604 -16.58 -2.00 4.88
CA ARG A 604 -17.08 -0.61 4.98
C ARG A 604 -17.32 -0.17 6.43
N LYS A 605 -17.90 -1.05 7.26
CA LYS A 605 -18.15 -0.75 8.68
C LYS A 605 -16.84 -0.68 9.47
N ALA A 606 -15.91 -1.59 9.19
CA ALA A 606 -14.61 -1.62 9.83
C ALA A 606 -13.75 -0.40 9.47
N ALA A 607 -13.67 -0.05 8.18
CA ALA A 607 -12.97 1.15 7.69
C ALA A 607 -13.41 2.39 8.47
N ARG A 608 -14.73 2.63 8.52
CA ARG A 608 -15.31 3.76 9.26
C ARG A 608 -14.95 3.73 10.75
N VAL A 609 -15.08 2.57 11.39
CA VAL A 609 -14.81 2.46 12.83
C VAL A 609 -13.33 2.66 13.14
N CYS A 610 -12.42 2.18 12.29
CA CYS A 610 -10.99 2.42 12.47
C CYS A 610 -10.68 3.92 12.41
N VAL A 611 -11.27 4.66 11.45
CA VAL A 611 -11.16 6.14 11.40
C VAL A 611 -11.73 6.78 12.65
N ASP A 612 -12.94 6.38 13.07
CA ASP A 612 -13.61 6.94 14.26
C ASP A 612 -12.84 6.64 15.57
N GLN A 613 -12.05 5.57 15.61
CA GLN A 613 -11.16 5.21 16.72
C GLN A 613 -9.76 5.82 16.59
N GLY A 614 -9.47 6.53 15.50
CA GLY A 614 -8.14 7.08 15.24
C GLY A 614 -7.10 6.04 14.84
N MET A 615 -7.48 4.82 14.45
CA MET A 615 -6.54 3.77 14.01
C MET A 615 -6.28 3.88 12.50
N PHE A 616 -5.40 4.79 12.09
CA PHE A 616 -5.27 5.17 10.67
C PHE A 616 -4.56 4.13 9.81
N VAL A 617 -3.59 3.40 10.37
CA VAL A 617 -2.90 2.30 9.67
C VAL A 617 -3.90 1.24 9.14
N PRO A 618 -4.73 0.58 9.98
CA PRO A 618 -5.75 -0.34 9.48
C PRO A 618 -6.91 0.37 8.77
N ALA A 619 -7.22 1.64 9.10
CA ALA A 619 -8.28 2.37 8.40
C ALA A 619 -7.96 2.57 6.92
N ARG A 620 -6.69 2.84 6.57
CA ARG A 620 -6.24 3.07 5.20
C ARG A 620 -6.50 1.83 4.33
N THR A 621 -5.98 0.67 4.73
CA THR A 621 -6.17 -0.59 3.97
C THR A 621 -7.63 -0.99 3.87
N LEU A 622 -8.40 -0.89 4.96
CA LEU A 622 -9.83 -1.14 4.94
C LEU A 622 -10.60 -0.18 4.03
N SER A 623 -10.17 1.08 3.95
CA SER A 623 -10.79 2.09 3.08
C SER A 623 -10.48 1.86 1.61
N VAL A 624 -9.25 1.45 1.29
CA VAL A 624 -8.87 1.01 -0.07
C VAL A 624 -9.72 -0.19 -0.50
N ALA A 625 -9.80 -1.23 0.34
CA ALA A 625 -10.64 -2.39 0.05
C ALA A 625 -12.13 -2.02 -0.07
N ALA A 626 -12.63 -1.10 0.78
CA ALA A 626 -14.00 -0.60 0.67
C ALA A 626 -14.27 0.11 -0.66
N ALA A 627 -13.34 0.96 -1.12
CA ALA A 627 -13.46 1.71 -2.36
C ALA A 627 -13.44 0.79 -3.59
N ARG A 628 -12.58 -0.23 -3.59
CA ARG A 628 -12.53 -1.25 -4.67
C ARG A 628 -13.85 -1.98 -4.86
N MET A 629 -14.55 -2.25 -3.75
CA MET A 629 -15.86 -2.90 -3.72
C MET A 629 -17.05 -1.96 -3.95
N ASP A 630 -16.85 -0.71 -4.38
CA ASP A 630 -17.95 0.18 -4.74
C ASP A 630 -18.41 -0.03 -6.20
N ASP A 631 -19.73 -0.03 -6.39
CA ASP A 631 -20.43 -0.27 -7.68
C ASP A 631 -20.45 0.97 -8.59
N THR A 632 -19.70 2.02 -8.24
CA THR A 632 -19.57 3.21 -9.08
C THR A 632 -18.77 2.82 -10.31
N GLY A 633 -19.32 3.05 -11.51
CA GLY A 633 -18.71 2.72 -12.81
C GLY A 633 -17.43 3.48 -13.16
N HIS A 634 -16.72 4.03 -12.16
CA HIS A 634 -15.35 4.47 -12.28
C HIS A 634 -14.44 3.29 -11.93
N ASP A 635 -13.41 3.07 -12.73
CA ASP A 635 -12.34 2.14 -12.39
C ASP A 635 -11.42 2.80 -11.38
N GLY A 636 -11.43 2.27 -10.15
CA GLY A 636 -10.47 2.61 -9.11
C GLY A 636 -10.91 3.72 -8.16
N ILE A 637 -9.91 4.25 -7.47
CA ILE A 637 -10.03 5.24 -6.40
C ILE A 637 -10.23 6.62 -7.03
N ASP A 638 -11.38 7.25 -6.78
CA ASP A 638 -11.62 8.61 -7.28
C ASP A 638 -10.79 9.67 -6.54
N VAL A 639 -10.77 10.90 -7.05
CA VAL A 639 -9.96 12.00 -6.46
C VAL A 639 -10.35 12.30 -5.00
N VAL A 640 -11.63 12.14 -4.64
CA VAL A 640 -12.13 12.39 -3.28
C VAL A 640 -11.63 11.29 -2.35
N GLN A 641 -11.71 10.03 -2.78
CA GLN A 641 -11.20 8.88 -2.05
C GLN A 641 -9.68 8.94 -1.90
N ALA A 642 -8.95 9.31 -2.96
CA ALA A 642 -7.50 9.49 -2.91
C ALA A 642 -7.11 10.57 -1.89
N GLN A 643 -7.82 11.71 -1.88
CA GLN A 643 -7.58 12.77 -0.89
C GLN A 643 -7.91 12.31 0.54
N PHE A 644 -8.96 11.51 0.71
CA PHE A 644 -9.29 10.91 2.00
C PHE A 644 -8.19 9.95 2.48
N LEU A 645 -7.71 9.05 1.62
CA LEU A 645 -6.62 8.13 1.97
C LEU A 645 -5.34 8.87 2.33
N ARG A 646 -4.97 9.94 1.60
CA ARG A 646 -3.85 10.82 1.95
C ARG A 646 -4.02 11.45 3.33
N SER A 647 -5.24 11.82 3.71
CA SER A 647 -5.50 12.38 5.04
C SER A 647 -5.32 11.37 6.19
N LEU A 648 -5.35 10.07 5.90
CA LEU A 648 -5.05 9.02 6.88
C LEU A 648 -3.54 8.78 7.02
N SER A 649 -2.72 9.21 6.06
CA SER A 649 -1.25 9.16 6.13
C SER A 649 -0.63 10.42 6.75
N SER A 650 -1.48 11.39 7.11
CA SER A 650 -1.08 12.68 7.69
C SER A 650 -0.94 12.65 9.20
#